data_AF-A0A5N6T148-F1
#
_entry.id   AF-A0A5N6T148-F1
#
_cell.length_a   1.000
_cell.length_b   1.000
_cell.length_c   1.000
_cell.angle_alpha   90.00
_cell.angle_beta   90.00
_cell.angle_gamma   90.00
#
_symmetry.space_group_name_H-M   'P 1'
#
loop_
_entity.id
_entity.type
_entity.pdbx_description
1 polymer ?
#
loop_
_entity_poly.entity_id
_entity_poly.type
_entity_poly.pdbx_seq_one_letter_code
_entity_poly.pdbx_strand_id
1 'polypeptide(L)'
;MEDIKKTFAKAKQEKRAALVAYITAGYPTVEETVDILLGLENGGADIIEMGVPFTDPIADGPTIQKANTKALENGVTVTTVLEKVREARRRGLKVPILLMGYYNPMMRYGEERMLKDCREAGVNGFIMVDLPPEEAVRFREHCTSNGLSFVPLIAPATSESRMKLLCKIADSFIYVVSRMGVTGATGKLSANLPELLSRVHNWSGNVPAALGFGVSTREHFLTVQDLAEGCVIGSQIITVLGQAPAGQAAKHAEEYLSSVTGRKLERDAQGAIIRQVNVIDFVEKKEQPAVSQPTAVVTDVDAPSGPGLADQLEALNGGNPSAQPQRFGEFGGQYVPESLMDCLAELERGFAEALNDPKFWEEYRSYYPYMGRPSSLHLANRLTEQVGGANIWLKREDLNHTGSHKINNALGQILLARRLGKTRIIAETGAGQHGVATATVCAKFGMECVVYMGAEDVRRQALNVFRMKLLGASVVAVDAGSRTLRDAVNEALRAWVVDLDTTHYIIGSAIGPHPYPTIVRTFQSVIGDETKQQMMEQIGKLPDAVVACVGGGSNAVGMFYPFSKDTSVKLLGVEAGGDGVDTDRHSATLSGGSKGVLHGVRTYVLQDEHGQISETHSISAGLDYPGVGPELSNWKDSDRAQFIAATDAQALAGFRALAQCEGIIPALESSHAIHGAMELAKTMKKGENIVLNLSGRGDKDVQSVADELPRLGPKIGWDLRF
;
A
#
# COMPACT_ATOMS: atom_id res chain seq x y z
N MET A 1 -16.19 10.92 -21.33
CA MET A 1 -15.44 10.19 -22.37
C MET A 1 -15.28 10.96 -23.69
N GLU A 2 -16.34 11.32 -24.42
CA GLU A 2 -16.22 11.89 -25.78
C GLU A 2 -15.42 13.20 -25.89
N ASP A 3 -15.48 14.07 -24.88
CA ASP A 3 -14.71 15.32 -24.89
C ASP A 3 -13.18 15.08 -24.83
N ILE A 4 -12.76 13.99 -24.18
CA ILE A 4 -11.35 13.58 -24.13
C ILE A 4 -10.89 13.14 -25.53
N LYS A 5 -11.68 12.30 -26.21
CA LYS A 5 -11.38 11.85 -27.59
C LYS A 5 -11.30 13.03 -28.56
N LYS A 6 -12.24 13.97 -28.47
CA LYS A 6 -12.23 15.21 -29.27
C LYS A 6 -10.97 16.04 -29.00
N THR A 7 -10.52 16.09 -27.77
CA THR A 7 -9.32 16.83 -27.37
C THR A 7 -8.07 16.27 -28.03
N PHE A 8 -7.86 14.95 -27.98
CA PHE A 8 -6.74 14.30 -28.68
C PHE A 8 -6.86 14.42 -30.21
N ALA A 9 -8.06 14.30 -30.77
CA ALA A 9 -8.29 14.49 -32.20
C ALA A 9 -7.93 15.92 -32.65
N LYS A 10 -8.32 16.94 -31.86
CA LYS A 10 -7.97 18.34 -32.11
C LYS A 10 -6.45 18.56 -32.03
N ALA A 11 -5.79 18.07 -30.98
CA ALA A 11 -4.34 18.18 -30.85
C ALA A 11 -3.60 17.54 -32.04
N LYS A 12 -4.08 16.38 -32.51
CA LYS A 12 -3.56 15.71 -33.71
C LYS A 12 -3.74 16.55 -34.97
N GLN A 13 -4.92 17.15 -35.18
CA GLN A 13 -5.18 18.06 -36.31
C GLN A 13 -4.27 19.30 -36.27
N GLU A 14 -4.01 19.80 -35.06
CA GLU A 14 -3.10 20.92 -34.80
C GLU A 14 -1.63 20.49 -34.78
N LYS A 15 -1.29 19.24 -35.14
CA LYS A 15 0.08 18.69 -35.16
C LYS A 15 0.88 18.92 -33.88
N ARG A 16 0.24 18.73 -32.73
CA ARG A 16 0.85 18.87 -31.41
C ARG A 16 0.40 17.76 -30.47
N ALA A 17 1.09 17.61 -29.34
CA ALA A 17 0.59 16.79 -28.26
C ALA A 17 -0.49 17.52 -27.45
N ALA A 18 -1.44 16.76 -26.90
CA ALA A 18 -2.36 17.27 -25.89
C ALA A 18 -1.61 17.43 -24.56
N LEU A 19 -1.74 18.60 -23.92
CA LEU A 19 -1.19 18.80 -22.58
C LEU A 19 -2.19 18.33 -21.52
N VAL A 20 -1.76 17.38 -20.68
CA VAL A 20 -2.48 16.92 -19.50
C VAL A 20 -1.82 17.51 -18.25
N ALA A 21 -2.53 18.38 -17.54
CA ALA A 21 -2.01 19.12 -16.40
C ALA A 21 -2.58 18.56 -15.09
N TYR A 22 -1.72 18.21 -14.14
CA TYR A 22 -2.14 17.71 -12.82
C TYR A 22 -2.06 18.78 -11.73
N ILE A 23 -3.07 18.80 -10.86
CA ILE A 23 -3.07 19.51 -9.57
C ILE A 23 -3.65 18.63 -8.46
N THR A 24 -3.36 18.95 -7.21
CA THR A 24 -4.07 18.41 -6.05
C THR A 24 -5.18 19.38 -5.64
N ALA A 25 -6.42 18.91 -5.53
CA ALA A 25 -7.53 19.77 -5.12
C ALA A 25 -7.29 20.36 -3.73
N GLY A 26 -7.56 21.66 -3.57
CA GLY A 26 -7.34 22.40 -2.32
C GLY A 26 -5.89 22.71 -1.98
N TYR A 27 -4.96 22.53 -2.93
CA TYR A 27 -3.58 23.00 -2.83
C TYR A 27 -3.31 24.20 -3.76
N PRO A 28 -2.68 25.30 -3.29
CA PRO A 28 -2.23 25.53 -1.91
C PRO A 28 -3.38 25.75 -0.91
N THR A 29 -4.52 26.23 -1.39
CA THR A 29 -5.74 26.52 -0.62
C THR A 29 -7.00 26.04 -1.36
N VAL A 30 -8.11 25.87 -0.63
CA VAL A 30 -9.40 25.44 -1.18
C VAL A 30 -10.00 26.52 -2.08
N GLU A 31 -9.80 27.78 -1.71
CA GLU A 31 -10.32 28.97 -2.39
C GLU A 31 -9.68 29.16 -3.77
N GLU A 32 -8.35 28.96 -3.87
CA GLU A 32 -7.62 29.15 -5.13
C GLU A 32 -7.83 28.01 -6.14
N THR A 33 -8.40 26.88 -5.74
CA THR A 33 -8.51 25.68 -6.59
C THR A 33 -9.18 25.99 -7.94
N VAL A 34 -10.29 26.74 -7.93
CA VAL A 34 -11.04 27.02 -9.17
C VAL A 34 -10.31 28.02 -10.05
N ASP A 35 -9.66 29.02 -9.45
CA ASP A 35 -8.84 29.98 -10.18
C ASP A 35 -7.65 29.27 -10.84
N ILE A 36 -7.02 28.33 -10.13
CA ILE A 36 -5.94 27.50 -10.67
C ILE A 36 -6.44 26.67 -11.86
N LEU A 37 -7.58 25.98 -11.75
CA LEU A 37 -8.15 25.22 -12.87
C LEU A 37 -8.35 26.09 -14.13
N LEU A 38 -8.90 27.29 -13.95
CA LEU A 38 -9.09 28.25 -15.05
C LEU A 38 -7.76 28.75 -15.60
N GLY A 39 -6.78 29.03 -14.73
CA GLY A 39 -5.42 29.43 -15.10
C GLY A 39 -4.69 28.36 -15.90
N LEU A 40 -4.87 27.07 -15.56
CA LEU A 40 -4.31 25.97 -16.34
C LEU A 40 -4.92 25.89 -17.75
N GLU A 41 -6.25 25.99 -17.87
CA GLU A 41 -6.90 26.06 -19.17
C GLU A 41 -6.40 27.27 -19.97
N ASN A 42 -6.27 28.44 -19.33
CA ASN A 42 -5.72 29.64 -19.96
C ASN A 42 -4.26 29.45 -20.41
N GLY A 43 -3.45 28.71 -19.63
CA GLY A 43 -2.07 28.36 -19.97
C GLY A 43 -1.94 27.34 -21.12
N GLY A 44 -3.07 26.81 -21.60
CA GLY A 44 -3.10 25.83 -22.68
C GLY A 44 -3.08 24.38 -22.22
N ALA A 45 -3.55 24.07 -21.00
CA ALA A 45 -3.93 22.70 -20.67
C ALA A 45 -5.06 22.27 -21.61
N ASP A 46 -4.98 21.04 -22.13
CA ASP A 46 -6.04 20.45 -22.94
C ASP A 46 -6.91 19.49 -22.10
N ILE A 47 -6.33 18.87 -21.07
CA ILE A 47 -7.00 18.04 -20.07
C ILE A 47 -6.43 18.41 -18.69
N ILE A 48 -7.27 18.40 -17.66
CA ILE A 48 -6.82 18.57 -16.26
C ILE A 48 -7.07 17.29 -15.47
N GLU A 49 -6.03 16.80 -14.80
CA GLU A 49 -6.10 15.78 -13.76
C GLU A 49 -6.25 16.47 -12.41
N MET A 50 -7.38 16.26 -11.76
CA MET A 50 -7.66 16.80 -10.44
C MET A 50 -7.47 15.71 -9.40
N GLY A 51 -6.37 15.81 -8.65
CA GLY A 51 -5.98 14.92 -7.58
C GLY A 51 -6.97 14.96 -6.41
N VAL A 52 -7.53 13.81 -6.06
CA VAL A 52 -8.27 13.59 -4.82
C VAL A 52 -7.26 13.25 -3.74
N PRO A 53 -7.10 14.09 -2.69
CA PRO A 53 -6.05 13.87 -1.71
C PRO A 53 -6.31 12.63 -0.86
N PHE A 54 -5.22 11.92 -0.56
CA PHE A 54 -5.24 10.69 0.24
C PHE A 54 -4.06 10.67 1.21
N THR A 55 -4.27 10.13 2.41
CA THR A 55 -3.25 10.00 3.47
C THR A 55 -2.16 8.98 3.17
N ASP A 56 -2.44 7.98 2.31
CA ASP A 56 -1.49 6.89 1.99
C ASP A 56 -1.13 6.83 0.48
N PRO A 57 -0.56 7.89 -0.11
CA PRO A 57 -0.38 7.97 -1.55
C PRO A 57 0.89 7.24 -2.02
N ILE A 58 0.85 5.91 -2.13
CA ILE A 58 2.04 5.07 -2.40
C ILE A 58 2.74 5.34 -3.75
N ALA A 59 2.01 5.78 -4.77
CA ALA A 59 2.54 6.09 -6.11
C ALA A 59 3.20 7.48 -6.20
N ASP A 60 2.84 8.38 -5.27
CA ASP A 60 3.14 9.81 -5.42
C ASP A 60 4.57 10.12 -4.98
N GLY A 61 5.25 10.98 -5.74
CA GLY A 61 6.54 11.53 -5.34
C GLY A 61 6.41 12.54 -4.19
N PRO A 62 7.52 12.87 -3.50
CA PRO A 62 7.50 13.73 -2.30
C PRO A 62 6.80 15.08 -2.50
N THR A 63 6.88 15.66 -3.70
CA THR A 63 6.21 16.93 -4.03
C THR A 63 4.69 16.81 -3.97
N ILE A 64 4.12 15.75 -4.54
CA ILE A 64 2.66 15.54 -4.56
C ILE A 64 2.19 15.07 -3.18
N GLN A 65 2.98 14.26 -2.46
CA GLN A 65 2.67 13.89 -1.07
C GLN A 65 2.52 15.12 -0.15
N LYS A 66 3.40 16.11 -0.29
CA LYS A 66 3.29 17.39 0.43
C LYS A 66 2.01 18.15 0.07
N ALA A 67 1.63 18.16 -1.21
CA ALA A 67 0.39 18.77 -1.66
C ALA A 67 -0.85 18.04 -1.12
N ASN A 68 -0.85 16.70 -1.11
CA ASN A 68 -1.91 15.89 -0.49
C ASN A 68 -2.04 16.19 1.01
N THR A 69 -0.92 16.18 1.74
CA THR A 69 -0.90 16.50 3.17
C THR A 69 -1.50 17.88 3.41
N LYS A 70 -1.08 18.88 2.63
CA LYS A 70 -1.59 20.24 2.80
C LYS A 70 -3.07 20.38 2.42
N ALA A 71 -3.52 19.69 1.38
CA ALA A 71 -4.92 19.65 1.00
C ALA A 71 -5.80 19.00 2.09
N LEU A 72 -5.32 17.93 2.72
CA LEU A 72 -6.01 17.29 3.86
C LEU A 72 -6.06 18.20 5.08
N GLU A 73 -4.97 18.92 5.41
CA GLU A 73 -4.97 19.96 6.45
C GLU A 73 -5.99 21.06 6.18
N ASN A 74 -6.23 21.37 4.90
CA ASN A 74 -7.24 22.35 4.48
C ASN A 74 -8.67 21.77 4.50
N GLY A 75 -8.87 20.52 4.94
CA GLY A 75 -10.19 19.89 5.07
C GLY A 75 -10.77 19.37 3.75
N VAL A 76 -9.94 19.11 2.73
CA VAL A 76 -10.43 18.66 1.42
C VAL A 76 -10.96 17.22 1.51
N THR A 77 -12.19 17.06 1.05
CA THR A 77 -12.89 15.76 0.92
C THR A 77 -13.27 15.51 -0.53
N VAL A 78 -13.73 14.28 -0.85
CA VAL A 78 -14.36 13.96 -2.14
C VAL A 78 -15.50 14.94 -2.48
N THR A 79 -16.33 15.30 -1.50
CA THR A 79 -17.42 16.25 -1.71
C THR A 79 -16.88 17.64 -2.08
N THR A 80 -15.83 18.10 -1.38
CA THR A 80 -15.15 19.36 -1.69
C THR A 80 -14.61 19.38 -3.11
N VAL A 81 -13.94 18.29 -3.54
CA VAL A 81 -13.45 18.09 -4.91
C VAL A 81 -14.60 18.27 -5.92
N LEU A 82 -15.71 17.56 -5.74
CA LEU A 82 -16.85 17.62 -6.66
C LEU A 82 -17.50 19.01 -6.71
N GLU A 83 -17.59 19.71 -5.58
CA GLU A 83 -18.07 21.09 -5.50
C GLU A 83 -17.17 22.06 -6.27
N LYS A 84 -15.84 21.90 -6.16
CA LYS A 84 -14.89 22.71 -6.92
C LYS A 84 -14.98 22.47 -8.42
N VAL A 85 -15.24 21.23 -8.86
CA VAL A 85 -15.54 20.96 -10.28
C VAL A 85 -16.81 21.68 -10.72
N ARG A 86 -17.91 21.58 -9.95
CA ARG A 86 -19.18 22.29 -10.27
C ARG A 86 -18.98 23.80 -10.36
N GLU A 87 -18.23 24.37 -9.43
CA GLU A 87 -17.88 25.78 -9.42
C GLU A 87 -17.06 26.18 -10.67
N ALA A 88 -16.03 25.41 -11.01
CA ALA A 88 -15.21 25.64 -12.19
C ALA A 88 -16.02 25.57 -13.49
N ARG A 89 -16.92 24.58 -13.62
CA ARG A 89 -17.84 24.46 -14.76
C ARG A 89 -18.78 25.66 -14.88
N ARG A 90 -19.36 26.13 -13.76
CA ARG A 90 -20.19 27.36 -13.73
C ARG A 90 -19.40 28.60 -14.15
N ARG A 91 -18.12 28.68 -13.79
CA ARG A 91 -17.21 29.78 -14.15
C ARG A 91 -16.60 29.64 -15.56
N GLY A 92 -17.06 28.67 -16.35
CA GLY A 92 -16.72 28.57 -17.77
C GLY A 92 -15.54 27.65 -18.10
N LEU A 93 -15.08 26.82 -17.17
CA LEU A 93 -14.04 25.82 -17.47
C LEU A 93 -14.55 24.81 -18.52
N LYS A 94 -13.86 24.66 -19.67
CA LYS A 94 -14.29 23.78 -20.78
C LYS A 94 -13.45 22.52 -20.94
N VAL A 95 -12.17 22.57 -20.60
CA VAL A 95 -11.26 21.41 -20.65
C VAL A 95 -11.82 20.21 -19.88
N PRO A 96 -11.69 18.98 -20.41
CA PRO A 96 -12.05 17.77 -19.67
C PRO A 96 -11.31 17.68 -18.33
N ILE A 97 -12.03 17.22 -17.30
CA ILE A 97 -11.47 16.93 -15.97
C ILE A 97 -11.47 15.42 -15.75
N LEU A 98 -10.34 14.88 -15.32
CA LEU A 98 -10.21 13.53 -14.77
C LEU A 98 -9.98 13.62 -13.27
N LEU A 99 -10.70 12.82 -12.48
CA LEU A 99 -10.31 12.64 -11.08
C LEU A 99 -9.19 11.60 -11.01
N MET A 100 -8.05 12.00 -10.47
CA MET A 100 -6.92 11.11 -10.25
C MET A 100 -6.76 10.85 -8.75
N GLY A 101 -6.56 9.60 -8.36
CA GLY A 101 -6.41 9.27 -6.94
C GLY A 101 -6.30 7.78 -6.68
N TYR A 102 -6.50 7.42 -5.42
CA TYR A 102 -6.43 6.06 -4.90
C TYR A 102 -7.84 5.51 -4.68
N TYR A 103 -7.96 4.19 -4.70
CA TYR A 103 -9.26 3.53 -4.64
C TYR A 103 -9.95 3.67 -3.28
N ASN A 104 -9.21 3.82 -2.17
CA ASN A 104 -9.80 3.81 -0.83
C ASN A 104 -10.84 4.94 -0.57
N PRO A 105 -10.54 6.23 -0.81
CA PRO A 105 -11.54 7.30 -0.67
C PRO A 105 -12.78 7.08 -1.55
N MET A 106 -12.58 6.50 -2.74
CA MET A 106 -13.66 6.21 -3.69
C MET A 106 -14.57 5.10 -3.16
N MET A 107 -13.98 4.01 -2.69
CA MET A 107 -14.69 2.88 -2.09
C MET A 107 -15.47 3.33 -0.86
N ARG A 108 -14.89 4.21 -0.03
CA ARG A 108 -15.56 4.76 1.16
C ARG A 108 -16.74 5.67 0.81
N TYR A 109 -16.61 6.50 -0.22
CA TYR A 109 -17.71 7.35 -0.71
C TYR A 109 -18.85 6.53 -1.34
N GLY A 110 -18.51 5.36 -1.89
CA GLY A 110 -19.41 4.46 -2.60
C GLY A 110 -19.30 4.64 -4.12
N GLU A 111 -18.97 3.56 -4.84
CA GLU A 111 -18.70 3.60 -6.28
C GLU A 111 -19.86 4.16 -7.10
N GLU A 112 -21.07 3.64 -6.91
CA GLU A 112 -22.25 4.07 -7.68
C GLU A 112 -22.56 5.56 -7.45
N ARG A 113 -22.50 5.99 -6.17
CA ARG A 113 -22.68 7.39 -5.78
C ARG A 113 -21.60 8.27 -6.41
N MET A 114 -20.35 7.83 -6.37
CA MET A 114 -19.22 8.55 -6.95
C MET A 114 -19.40 8.77 -8.45
N LEU A 115 -19.74 7.72 -9.21
CA LEU A 115 -19.92 7.81 -10.66
C LEU A 115 -21.06 8.77 -11.02
N LYS A 116 -22.19 8.69 -10.31
CA LYS A 116 -23.31 9.60 -10.48
C LYS A 116 -22.92 11.05 -10.20
N ASP A 117 -22.36 11.31 -9.02
CA ASP A 117 -22.04 12.67 -8.58
C ASP A 117 -20.93 13.30 -9.45
N CYS A 118 -19.96 12.51 -9.94
CA CYS A 118 -18.94 12.93 -10.89
C CYS A 118 -19.55 13.38 -12.22
N ARG A 119 -20.45 12.58 -12.78
CA ARG A 119 -21.16 12.92 -14.02
C ARG A 119 -21.95 14.22 -13.87
N GLU A 120 -22.69 14.36 -12.76
CA GLU A 120 -23.46 15.57 -12.46
C GLU A 120 -22.55 16.79 -12.23
N ALA A 121 -21.37 16.60 -11.64
CA ALA A 121 -20.40 17.67 -11.44
C ALA A 121 -19.73 18.15 -12.74
N GLY A 122 -19.70 17.30 -13.78
CA GLY A 122 -19.01 17.58 -15.04
C GLY A 122 -17.57 17.06 -15.08
N VAL A 123 -17.28 16.00 -14.30
CA VAL A 123 -16.08 15.17 -14.43
C VAL A 123 -16.22 14.28 -15.68
N ASN A 124 -15.12 14.02 -16.39
CA ASN A 124 -15.12 13.29 -17.65
C ASN A 124 -14.58 11.85 -17.53
N GLY A 125 -13.93 11.51 -16.42
CA GLY A 125 -13.38 10.18 -16.15
C GLY A 125 -12.47 10.10 -14.92
N PHE A 126 -11.78 8.97 -14.79
CA PHE A 126 -10.92 8.64 -13.66
C PHE A 126 -9.57 8.07 -14.09
N ILE A 127 -8.55 8.33 -13.26
CA ILE A 127 -7.28 7.62 -13.22
C ILE A 127 -7.13 7.09 -11.79
N MET A 128 -7.36 5.79 -11.59
CA MET A 128 -7.15 5.14 -10.29
C MET A 128 -5.79 4.47 -10.27
N VAL A 129 -4.89 4.99 -9.45
CA VAL A 129 -3.46 4.65 -9.52
C VAL A 129 -3.13 3.27 -8.97
N ASP A 130 -3.99 2.73 -8.11
CA ASP A 130 -3.79 1.51 -7.34
C ASP A 130 -4.88 0.45 -7.59
N LEU A 131 -5.76 0.65 -8.59
CA LEU A 131 -6.84 -0.30 -8.88
C LEU A 131 -6.33 -1.42 -9.81
N PRO A 132 -6.28 -2.69 -9.37
CA PRO A 132 -5.80 -3.78 -10.20
C PRO A 132 -6.75 -4.04 -11.39
N PRO A 133 -6.26 -4.45 -12.57
CA PRO A 133 -7.04 -4.65 -13.79
C PRO A 133 -8.26 -5.55 -13.61
N GLU A 134 -8.13 -6.58 -12.78
CA GLU A 134 -9.19 -7.54 -12.50
C GLU A 134 -10.41 -6.85 -11.87
N GLU A 135 -10.18 -5.82 -11.04
CA GLU A 135 -11.24 -4.96 -10.48
C GLU A 135 -11.58 -3.78 -11.38
N ALA A 136 -10.57 -3.27 -12.09
CA ALA A 136 -10.74 -2.16 -13.01
C ALA A 136 -11.71 -2.50 -14.15
N VAL A 137 -11.82 -3.76 -14.56
CA VAL A 137 -12.78 -4.21 -15.58
C VAL A 137 -14.21 -3.88 -15.14
N ARG A 138 -14.60 -4.31 -13.94
CA ARG A 138 -15.93 -4.02 -13.37
C ARG A 138 -16.14 -2.52 -13.19
N PHE A 139 -15.15 -1.82 -12.63
CA PHE A 139 -15.23 -0.38 -12.44
C PHE A 139 -15.35 0.39 -13.76
N ARG A 140 -14.63 -0.04 -14.81
CA ARG A 140 -14.65 0.54 -16.16
C ARG A 140 -16.00 0.34 -16.84
N GLU A 141 -16.64 -0.82 -16.68
CA GLU A 141 -17.99 -1.06 -17.18
C GLU A 141 -19.01 -0.08 -16.57
N HIS A 142 -18.91 0.15 -15.25
CA HIS A 142 -19.73 1.16 -14.58
C HIS A 142 -19.40 2.58 -15.06
N CYS A 143 -18.13 2.93 -15.27
CA CYS A 143 -17.73 4.23 -15.83
C CYS A 143 -18.35 4.45 -17.22
N THR A 144 -18.18 3.48 -18.12
CA THR A 144 -18.66 3.55 -19.51
C THR A 144 -20.18 3.71 -19.56
N SER A 145 -20.91 2.96 -18.73
CA SER A 145 -22.37 3.05 -18.61
C SER A 145 -22.86 4.44 -18.14
N ASN A 146 -21.99 5.20 -17.48
CA ASN A 146 -22.26 6.57 -17.03
C ASN A 146 -21.66 7.64 -17.96
N GLY A 147 -21.05 7.26 -19.09
CA GLY A 147 -20.39 8.19 -20.02
C GLY A 147 -19.05 8.76 -19.51
N LEU A 148 -18.52 8.18 -18.43
CA LEU A 148 -17.24 8.52 -17.83
C LEU A 148 -16.15 7.62 -18.43
N SER A 149 -14.94 8.17 -18.55
CA SER A 149 -13.77 7.41 -19.03
C SER A 149 -13.04 6.76 -17.87
N PHE A 150 -12.50 5.56 -18.06
CA PHE A 150 -11.46 5.00 -17.20
C PHE A 150 -10.15 4.92 -17.97
N VAL A 151 -9.12 5.61 -17.46
CA VAL A 151 -7.81 5.72 -18.11
C VAL A 151 -6.85 4.74 -17.43
N PRO A 152 -6.46 3.64 -18.10
CA PRO A 152 -5.50 2.68 -17.55
C PRO A 152 -4.08 3.25 -17.59
N LEU A 153 -3.26 2.81 -16.64
CA LEU A 153 -1.83 3.11 -16.58
C LEU A 153 -1.02 1.95 -17.14
N ILE A 154 0.04 2.24 -17.88
CA ILE A 154 1.05 1.28 -18.35
C ILE A 154 2.42 1.77 -17.94
N ALA A 155 3.24 0.88 -17.39
CA ALA A 155 4.62 1.14 -17.00
C ALA A 155 5.61 0.37 -17.89
N PRO A 156 6.92 0.68 -17.86
CA PRO A 156 7.91 -0.06 -18.63
C PRO A 156 8.01 -1.52 -18.20
N ALA A 157 7.79 -1.77 -16.91
CA ALA A 157 7.67 -3.09 -16.30
C ALA A 157 6.21 -3.56 -16.29
N THR A 158 5.48 -3.36 -17.38
CA THR A 158 4.19 -4.03 -17.61
C THR A 158 4.41 -5.18 -18.59
N SER A 159 4.20 -6.41 -18.12
CA SER A 159 4.24 -7.61 -18.97
C SER A 159 3.29 -7.54 -20.17
N GLU A 160 3.60 -8.30 -21.23
CA GLU A 160 2.83 -8.25 -22.48
C GLU A 160 1.36 -8.72 -22.32
N SER A 161 1.11 -9.78 -21.55
CA SER A 161 -0.26 -10.26 -21.29
C SER A 161 -1.10 -9.20 -20.58
N ARG A 162 -0.52 -8.54 -19.58
CA ARG A 162 -1.16 -7.47 -18.82
C ARG A 162 -1.38 -6.21 -19.66
N MET A 163 -0.40 -5.85 -20.50
CA MET A 163 -0.53 -4.75 -21.47
C MET A 163 -1.71 -4.95 -22.41
N LYS A 164 -1.89 -6.17 -22.95
CA LYS A 164 -3.04 -6.49 -23.81
C LYS A 164 -4.36 -6.26 -23.08
N LEU A 165 -4.46 -6.64 -21.81
CA LEU A 165 -5.65 -6.41 -21.01
C LEU A 165 -5.91 -4.92 -20.78
N LEU A 166 -4.89 -4.18 -20.34
CA LEU A 166 -4.97 -2.73 -20.09
C LEU A 166 -5.35 -1.96 -21.37
N CYS A 167 -4.77 -2.33 -22.51
CA CYS A 167 -5.11 -1.75 -23.81
C CYS A 167 -6.57 -2.04 -24.22
N LYS A 168 -7.12 -3.22 -23.89
CA LYS A 168 -8.52 -3.57 -24.19
C LYS A 168 -9.53 -2.78 -23.36
N ILE A 169 -9.20 -2.42 -22.13
CA ILE A 169 -10.11 -1.66 -21.25
C ILE A 169 -10.03 -0.14 -21.48
N ALA A 170 -8.97 0.34 -22.14
CA ALA A 170 -8.79 1.75 -22.47
C ALA A 170 -9.92 2.26 -23.38
N ASP A 171 -10.58 3.35 -22.98
CA ASP A 171 -11.72 3.91 -23.70
C ASP A 171 -11.48 5.31 -24.30
N SER A 172 -10.41 5.99 -23.88
CA SER A 172 -10.09 7.36 -24.31
C SER A 172 -8.62 7.56 -24.67
N PHE A 173 -7.71 7.37 -23.72
CA PHE A 173 -6.26 7.34 -23.90
C PHE A 173 -5.63 6.40 -22.87
N ILE A 174 -4.36 6.08 -23.06
CA ILE A 174 -3.56 5.29 -22.13
C ILE A 174 -2.54 6.20 -21.47
N TYR A 175 -2.46 6.17 -20.15
CA TYR A 175 -1.42 6.87 -19.40
C TYR A 175 -0.16 6.00 -19.38
N VAL A 176 0.92 6.45 -20.03
CA VAL A 176 2.21 5.76 -20.01
C VAL A 176 3.12 6.44 -18.99
N VAL A 177 3.46 5.69 -17.94
CA VAL A 177 4.44 6.12 -16.94
C VAL A 177 5.82 5.81 -17.50
N SER A 178 6.68 6.81 -17.65
CA SER A 178 7.97 6.63 -18.34
C SER A 178 9.09 6.11 -17.42
N ARG A 179 8.84 6.02 -16.11
CA ARG A 179 9.88 5.78 -15.09
C ARG A 179 9.57 4.55 -14.28
N MET A 180 10.63 3.81 -13.97
CA MET A 180 10.68 2.89 -12.84
C MET A 180 10.90 3.78 -11.59
N GLY A 181 9.82 4.21 -10.94
CA GLY A 181 9.87 5.00 -9.70
C GLY A 181 8.86 6.16 -9.63
N VAL A 182 8.84 6.86 -8.50
CA VAL A 182 7.90 7.97 -8.23
C VAL A 182 8.18 9.22 -9.08
N THR A 183 7.16 10.07 -9.23
CA THR A 183 7.26 11.33 -9.99
C THR A 183 8.31 12.29 -9.39
N GLY A 184 9.25 12.80 -10.21
CA GLY A 184 10.19 13.87 -9.79
C GLY A 184 11.70 13.57 -9.74
N ALA A 185 12.17 12.32 -9.91
CA ALA A 185 13.61 12.00 -10.05
C ALA A 185 14.27 12.56 -11.35
N THR A 186 15.59 12.55 -11.51
CA THR A 186 16.31 13.24 -12.61
C THR A 186 15.95 12.78 -14.05
N GLY A 187 15.94 13.73 -15.00
CA GLY A 187 15.29 13.63 -16.32
C GLY A 187 16.05 12.97 -17.48
N LYS A 188 16.22 11.64 -17.47
CA LYS A 188 16.59 10.89 -18.69
C LYS A 188 15.48 9.93 -19.12
N LEU A 189 15.10 9.99 -20.40
CA LEU A 189 14.13 9.08 -21.04
C LEU A 189 14.69 7.66 -20.99
N SER A 190 13.84 6.69 -20.64
CA SER A 190 14.20 5.28 -20.81
C SER A 190 14.51 5.02 -22.27
N ALA A 191 15.63 4.36 -22.55
CA ALA A 191 16.05 4.05 -23.92
C ALA A 191 15.00 3.22 -24.69
N ASN A 192 14.16 2.47 -23.97
CA ASN A 192 13.18 1.55 -24.54
C ASN A 192 11.78 2.17 -24.71
N LEU A 193 11.63 3.48 -24.45
CA LEU A 193 10.32 4.12 -24.47
C LEU A 193 9.64 4.13 -25.85
N PRO A 194 10.34 4.36 -26.99
CA PRO A 194 9.71 4.25 -28.31
C PRO A 194 9.16 2.85 -28.60
N GLU A 195 9.86 1.81 -28.15
CA GLU A 195 9.41 0.41 -28.28
C GLU A 195 8.16 0.16 -27.43
N LEU A 196 8.14 0.66 -26.18
CA LEU A 196 6.98 0.59 -25.31
C LEU A 196 5.75 1.25 -25.96
N LEU A 197 5.90 2.48 -26.47
CA LEU A 197 4.81 3.20 -27.12
C LEU A 197 4.30 2.45 -28.35
N SER A 198 5.20 1.93 -29.19
CA SER A 198 4.84 1.10 -30.35
C SER A 198 4.02 -0.13 -29.94
N ARG A 199 4.42 -0.84 -28.88
CA ARG A 199 3.65 -1.97 -28.33
C ARG A 199 2.28 -1.53 -27.83
N VAL A 200 2.19 -0.41 -27.11
CA VAL A 200 0.92 0.15 -26.61
C VAL A 200 -0.02 0.47 -27.78
N HIS A 201 0.46 1.16 -28.81
CA HIS A 201 -0.33 1.48 -30.00
C HIS A 201 -0.80 0.23 -30.74
N ASN A 202 0.08 -0.76 -30.91
CA ASN A 202 -0.26 -2.03 -31.57
C ASN A 202 -1.38 -2.77 -30.83
N TRP A 203 -1.27 -2.91 -29.50
CA TRP A 203 -2.25 -3.66 -28.71
C TRP A 203 -3.55 -2.91 -28.45
N SER A 204 -3.53 -1.58 -28.46
CA SER A 204 -4.71 -0.74 -28.23
C SER A 204 -5.47 -0.38 -29.51
N GLY A 205 -4.94 -0.69 -30.69
CA GLY A 205 -5.54 -0.24 -31.95
C GLY A 205 -5.35 1.26 -32.18
N ASN A 206 -4.18 1.81 -31.82
CA ASN A 206 -3.80 3.22 -31.93
C ASN A 206 -4.63 4.18 -31.06
N VAL A 207 -5.06 3.74 -29.88
CA VAL A 207 -5.56 4.65 -28.84
C VAL A 207 -4.43 5.62 -28.47
N PRO A 208 -4.69 6.93 -28.32
CA PRO A 208 -3.66 7.90 -27.95
C PRO A 208 -2.92 7.53 -26.67
N ALA A 209 -1.60 7.74 -26.64
CA ALA A 209 -0.81 7.59 -25.42
C ALA A 209 -0.43 8.97 -24.85
N ALA A 210 -0.66 9.17 -23.54
CA ALA A 210 -0.19 10.33 -22.80
C ALA A 210 1.01 9.94 -21.93
N LEU A 211 2.15 10.60 -22.14
CA LEU A 211 3.40 10.23 -21.51
C LEU A 211 3.72 11.15 -20.33
N GLY A 212 3.84 10.58 -19.13
CA GLY A 212 4.36 11.26 -17.95
C GLY A 212 5.85 11.02 -17.77
N PHE A 213 6.69 12.04 -18.06
CA PHE A 213 8.16 11.94 -18.07
C PHE A 213 8.88 12.83 -17.04
N GLY A 214 8.16 13.39 -16.05
CA GLY A 214 8.74 14.41 -15.17
C GLY A 214 9.14 15.66 -15.97
N VAL A 215 8.26 16.05 -16.88
CA VAL A 215 8.38 17.23 -17.73
C VAL A 215 8.33 18.46 -16.85
N SER A 216 9.27 19.38 -17.08
CA SER A 216 9.43 20.60 -16.28
C SER A 216 9.73 21.83 -17.14
N THR A 217 10.32 21.64 -18.32
CA THR A 217 10.65 22.71 -19.27
C THR A 217 9.96 22.51 -20.61
N ARG A 218 10.00 23.53 -21.46
CA ARG A 218 9.52 23.46 -22.84
C ARG A 218 10.29 22.41 -23.66
N GLU A 219 11.60 22.29 -23.50
CA GLU A 219 12.39 21.27 -24.22
C GLU A 219 11.94 19.85 -23.88
N HIS A 220 11.64 19.58 -22.60
CA HIS A 220 11.09 18.31 -22.18
C HIS A 220 9.72 18.06 -22.84
N PHE A 221 8.84 19.07 -22.86
CA PHE A 221 7.53 18.97 -23.51
C PHE A 221 7.65 18.67 -25.01
N LEU A 222 8.54 19.38 -25.73
CA LEU A 222 8.76 19.16 -27.15
C LEU A 222 9.33 17.76 -27.44
N THR A 223 10.20 17.25 -26.56
CA THR A 223 10.71 15.88 -26.67
C THR A 223 9.59 14.85 -26.54
N VAL A 224 8.68 15.05 -25.58
CA VAL A 224 7.51 14.18 -25.43
C VAL A 224 6.54 14.32 -26.59
N GLN A 225 6.32 15.54 -27.09
CA GLN A 225 5.47 15.79 -28.25
C GLN A 225 5.94 15.01 -29.48
N ASP A 226 7.24 14.92 -29.70
CA ASP A 226 7.81 14.14 -30.80
C ASP A 226 7.53 12.63 -30.66
N LEU A 227 7.32 12.11 -29.44
CA LEU A 227 7.18 10.68 -29.14
C LEU A 227 5.73 10.21 -28.95
N ALA A 228 4.86 11.04 -28.37
CA ALA A 228 3.53 10.63 -27.92
C ALA A 228 2.42 11.63 -28.33
N GLU A 229 1.16 11.23 -28.20
CA GLU A 229 0.00 12.06 -28.54
C GLU A 229 -0.39 13.01 -27.39
N GLY A 230 0.05 12.70 -26.17
CA GLY A 230 -0.16 13.51 -24.98
C GLY A 230 1.10 13.63 -24.13
N CYS A 231 1.18 14.74 -23.39
CA CYS A 231 2.26 15.03 -22.47
C CYS A 231 1.68 15.36 -21.09
N VAL A 232 2.12 14.67 -20.04
CA VAL A 232 1.62 14.89 -18.67
C VAL A 232 2.63 15.70 -17.86
N ILE A 233 2.15 16.77 -17.20
CA ILE A 233 2.94 17.61 -16.29
C ILE A 233 2.21 17.69 -14.95
N GLY A 234 2.84 17.20 -13.87
CA GLY A 234 2.26 17.23 -12.52
C GLY A 234 3.18 17.88 -11.48
N SER A 235 4.25 17.21 -11.08
CA SER A 235 5.11 17.67 -9.97
C SER A 235 5.66 19.09 -10.17
N GLN A 236 5.94 19.50 -11.41
CA GLN A 236 6.40 20.87 -11.68
C GLN A 236 5.28 21.90 -11.49
N ILE A 237 4.03 21.59 -11.86
CA ILE A 237 2.88 22.46 -11.60
C ILE A 237 2.69 22.63 -10.10
N ILE A 238 2.70 21.53 -9.33
CA ILE A 238 2.61 21.59 -7.86
C ILE A 238 3.73 22.45 -7.25
N THR A 239 4.95 22.36 -7.80
CA THR A 239 6.08 23.19 -7.36
C THR A 239 5.83 24.68 -7.64
N VAL A 240 5.36 25.02 -8.84
CA VAL A 240 4.99 26.40 -9.22
C VAL A 240 3.90 26.94 -8.31
N LEU A 241 2.85 26.16 -8.05
CA LEU A 241 1.76 26.55 -7.16
C LEU A 241 2.26 26.80 -5.72
N GLY A 242 3.15 25.94 -5.20
CA GLY A 242 3.69 26.09 -3.85
C GLY A 242 4.68 27.25 -3.67
N GLN A 243 5.30 27.73 -4.75
CA GLN A 243 6.23 28.86 -4.73
C GLN A 243 5.55 30.20 -5.04
N ALA A 244 4.33 30.18 -5.55
CA ALA A 244 3.60 31.38 -5.88
C ALA A 244 3.23 32.18 -4.60
N PRO A 245 3.25 33.53 -4.64
CA PRO A 245 2.66 34.33 -3.59
C PRO A 245 1.19 34.00 -3.39
N ALA A 246 0.70 34.11 -2.15
CA ALA A 246 -0.70 33.84 -1.82
C ALA A 246 -1.67 34.62 -2.74
N GLY A 247 -2.67 33.92 -3.29
CA GLY A 247 -3.64 34.49 -4.22
C GLY A 247 -3.12 34.67 -5.66
N GLN A 248 -1.87 34.28 -5.95
CA GLN A 248 -1.29 34.38 -7.30
C GLN A 248 -0.98 33.02 -7.93
N ALA A 249 -1.37 31.92 -7.28
CA ALA A 249 -1.06 30.57 -7.76
C ALA A 249 -1.61 30.30 -9.17
N ALA A 250 -2.84 30.73 -9.43
CA ALA A 250 -3.48 30.62 -10.75
C ALA A 250 -2.70 31.33 -11.87
N LYS A 251 -2.23 32.56 -11.60
CA LYS A 251 -1.45 33.35 -12.56
C LYS A 251 -0.10 32.70 -12.87
N HIS A 252 0.59 32.20 -11.85
CA HIS A 252 1.88 31.53 -12.02
C HIS A 252 1.72 30.20 -12.77
N ALA A 253 0.65 29.45 -12.52
CA ALA A 253 0.32 28.25 -13.27
C ALA A 253 0.03 28.57 -14.75
N GLU A 254 -0.76 29.61 -15.03
CA GLU A 254 -1.03 30.09 -16.39
C GLU A 254 0.27 30.47 -17.11
N GLU A 255 1.11 31.31 -16.50
CA GLU A 255 2.38 31.77 -17.07
C GLU A 255 3.34 30.60 -17.34
N TYR A 256 3.44 29.66 -16.39
CA TYR A 256 4.26 28.46 -16.55
C TYR A 256 3.76 27.60 -17.72
N LEU A 257 2.47 27.26 -17.77
CA LEU A 257 1.93 26.43 -18.86
C LEU A 257 2.03 27.15 -20.20
N SER A 258 1.78 28.46 -20.26
CA SER A 258 1.97 29.24 -21.48
C SER A 258 3.42 29.24 -21.96
N SER A 259 4.40 29.25 -21.05
CA SER A 259 5.83 29.14 -21.41
C SER A 259 6.18 27.77 -22.00
N VAL A 260 5.48 26.72 -21.56
CA VAL A 260 5.70 25.34 -22.03
C VAL A 260 4.98 25.10 -23.36
N THR A 261 3.68 25.42 -23.44
CA THR A 261 2.84 25.15 -24.61
C THR A 261 3.05 26.18 -25.72
N GLY A 262 3.45 27.39 -25.36
CA GLY A 262 3.47 28.55 -26.25
C GLY A 262 2.08 29.12 -26.57
N ARG A 263 1.04 28.69 -25.85
CA ARG A 263 -0.34 29.13 -26.05
C ARG A 263 -0.85 29.87 -24.82
N LYS A 264 -1.72 30.84 -25.05
CA LYS A 264 -2.48 31.52 -24.01
C LYS A 264 -3.92 31.71 -24.46
N LEU A 265 -4.90 31.33 -23.66
CA LEU A 265 -6.31 31.60 -23.90
C LEU A 265 -6.74 32.81 -23.06
N GLU A 266 -7.48 33.73 -23.67
CA GLU A 266 -8.04 34.89 -23.00
C GLU A 266 -9.54 34.73 -22.79
N ARG A 267 -10.04 35.22 -21.66
CA ARG A 267 -11.45 35.20 -21.28
C ARG A 267 -12.04 36.59 -21.15
N ASP A 268 -13.34 36.71 -21.42
CA ASP A 268 -14.10 37.89 -21.07
C ASP A 268 -14.48 37.94 -19.58
N ALA A 269 -15.14 39.01 -19.17
CA ALA A 269 -15.60 39.21 -17.79
C ALA A 269 -16.65 38.17 -17.34
N GLN A 270 -17.26 37.44 -18.28
CA GLN A 270 -18.24 36.39 -18.05
C GLN A 270 -17.60 34.99 -18.03
N GLY A 271 -16.28 34.90 -18.21
CA GLY A 271 -15.50 33.66 -18.18
C GLY A 271 -15.49 32.88 -19.49
N ALA A 272 -16.05 33.41 -20.57
CA ALA A 272 -16.03 32.78 -21.89
C ALA A 272 -14.68 33.02 -22.58
N ILE A 273 -14.14 31.99 -23.23
CA ILE A 273 -12.89 32.10 -24.00
C ILE A 273 -13.17 32.91 -25.28
N ILE A 274 -12.48 34.03 -25.43
CA ILE A 274 -12.70 34.98 -26.54
C ILE A 274 -11.63 34.90 -27.63
N ARG A 275 -10.38 34.53 -27.28
CA ARG A 275 -9.29 34.33 -28.26
C ARG A 275 -8.16 33.47 -27.71
N GLN A 276 -7.42 32.85 -28.62
CA GLN A 276 -6.14 32.17 -28.35
C GLN A 276 -5.00 33.01 -28.92
N VAL A 277 -3.96 33.24 -28.13
CA VAL A 277 -2.74 33.97 -28.47
C VAL A 277 -1.56 33.01 -28.43
N ASN A 278 -0.72 33.03 -29.48
CA ASN A 278 0.55 32.32 -29.48
C ASN A 278 1.60 33.24 -28.86
N VAL A 279 2.18 32.81 -27.73
CA VAL A 279 3.12 33.63 -26.94
C VAL A 279 4.57 33.44 -27.40
N ILE A 280 4.83 32.36 -28.12
CA ILE A 280 6.10 31.98 -28.75
C ILE A 280 5.78 31.17 -30.01
N ASP A 281 6.76 31.04 -30.92
CA ASP A 281 6.57 30.34 -32.18
C ASP A 281 6.14 28.89 -31.99
N PHE A 282 5.16 28.50 -32.79
CA PHE A 282 4.62 27.15 -32.83
C PHE A 282 5.62 26.18 -33.46
N VAL A 283 5.89 25.06 -32.78
CA VAL A 283 6.76 24.00 -33.27
C VAL A 283 5.90 22.79 -33.60
N GLU A 284 5.78 22.48 -34.90
CA GLU A 284 5.07 21.28 -35.38
C GLU A 284 5.75 20.02 -34.84
N LYS A 285 4.94 19.02 -34.45
CA LYS A 285 5.42 17.65 -34.19
C LYS A 285 6.09 17.11 -35.46
N LYS A 286 7.29 16.55 -35.32
CA LYS A 286 7.98 15.92 -36.46
C LYS A 286 7.21 14.71 -36.96
N GLU A 287 7.09 14.55 -38.28
CA GLU A 287 6.58 13.31 -38.86
C GLU A 287 7.58 12.18 -38.59
N GLN A 288 7.19 11.21 -37.75
CA GLN A 288 7.90 9.95 -37.64
C GLN A 288 7.53 9.05 -38.84
N PRO A 289 8.47 8.26 -39.39
CA PRO A 289 8.13 7.26 -40.40
C PRO A 289 7.09 6.30 -39.82
N ALA A 290 6.04 6.01 -40.61
CA ALA A 290 4.93 5.16 -40.18
C ALA A 290 5.45 3.83 -39.63
N VAL A 291 5.29 3.62 -38.32
CA VAL A 291 5.54 2.32 -37.70
C VAL A 291 4.39 1.40 -38.11
N SER A 292 4.71 0.41 -38.94
CA SER A 292 3.91 -0.74 -39.40
C SER A 292 2.38 -0.58 -39.47
N GLN A 293 1.84 -0.59 -40.69
CA GLN A 293 0.42 -0.86 -40.90
C GLN A 293 0.07 -2.25 -40.34
N PRO A 294 -0.97 -2.38 -39.50
CA PRO A 294 -1.44 -3.69 -39.05
C PRO A 294 -1.90 -4.51 -40.26
N THR A 295 -1.44 -5.75 -40.35
CA THR A 295 -1.78 -6.67 -41.45
C THR A 295 -3.23 -7.14 -41.42
N ALA A 296 -3.94 -6.90 -40.30
CA ALA A 296 -5.38 -7.11 -40.14
C ALA A 296 -5.93 -6.28 -38.96
N VAL A 297 -7.19 -5.86 -39.06
CA VAL A 297 -7.98 -5.22 -37.99
C VAL A 297 -9.05 -6.22 -37.59
N VAL A 298 -9.09 -6.66 -36.32
CA VAL A 298 -10.25 -7.38 -35.78
C VAL A 298 -11.29 -6.33 -35.41
N THR A 299 -12.42 -6.32 -36.11
CA THR A 299 -13.55 -5.43 -35.80
C THR A 299 -14.57 -6.18 -34.94
N ASP A 300 -15.39 -5.47 -34.16
CA ASP A 300 -16.47 -6.04 -33.33
C ASP A 300 -17.51 -6.86 -34.13
N VAL A 301 -17.42 -6.89 -35.46
CA VAL A 301 -18.30 -7.66 -36.35
C VAL A 301 -17.79 -9.08 -36.61
N ASP A 302 -16.53 -9.38 -36.27
CA ASP A 302 -15.90 -10.70 -36.49
C ASP A 302 -15.76 -11.55 -35.21
N ALA A 303 -16.17 -11.02 -34.06
CA ALA A 303 -16.28 -11.79 -32.83
C ALA A 303 -17.64 -12.52 -32.83
N PRO A 304 -17.68 -13.86 -32.75
CA PRO A 304 -18.90 -14.55 -32.38
C PRO A 304 -19.40 -13.95 -31.06
N SER A 305 -20.71 -14.00 -30.79
CA SER A 305 -21.29 -13.77 -29.46
C SER A 305 -20.75 -14.81 -28.49
N GLY A 306 -19.49 -14.63 -28.10
CA GLY A 306 -18.74 -15.40 -27.14
C GLY A 306 -18.92 -14.78 -25.75
N PRO A 307 -18.39 -15.46 -24.73
CA PRO A 307 -18.65 -15.10 -23.36
C PRO A 307 -17.99 -13.73 -23.04
N GLY A 308 -18.52 -13.01 -22.04
CA GLY A 308 -18.22 -11.60 -21.79
C GLY A 308 -16.74 -11.33 -21.50
N LEU A 309 -16.31 -10.06 -21.39
CA LEU A 309 -14.90 -9.73 -21.10
C LEU A 309 -14.40 -10.40 -19.81
N ALA A 310 -15.29 -10.58 -18.82
CA ALA A 310 -15.07 -11.35 -17.59
C ALA A 310 -14.80 -12.85 -17.84
N ASP A 311 -15.51 -13.47 -18.78
CA ASP A 311 -15.31 -14.88 -19.14
C ASP A 311 -14.07 -15.05 -20.04
N GLN A 312 -13.76 -14.05 -20.86
CA GLN A 312 -12.50 -13.99 -21.62
C GLN A 312 -11.30 -13.79 -20.70
N LEU A 313 -11.47 -13.15 -19.55
CA LEU A 313 -10.48 -13.04 -18.48
C LEU A 313 -10.24 -14.40 -17.81
N GLU A 314 -11.29 -15.16 -17.50
CA GLU A 314 -11.13 -16.56 -17.03
C GLU A 314 -10.43 -17.45 -18.08
N ALA A 315 -10.71 -17.24 -19.37
CA ALA A 315 -10.10 -17.98 -20.47
C ALA A 315 -8.64 -17.56 -20.79
N LEU A 316 -8.32 -16.27 -20.72
CA LEU A 316 -6.95 -15.73 -20.87
C LEU A 316 -6.04 -16.13 -19.71
N ASN A 317 -6.63 -16.35 -18.55
CA ASN A 317 -6.03 -16.95 -17.37
C ASN A 317 -5.81 -18.47 -17.50
N GLY A 318 -6.12 -19.06 -18.67
CA GLY A 318 -5.74 -20.41 -19.05
C GLY A 318 -6.34 -21.51 -18.17
N GLY A 319 -7.45 -21.26 -17.48
CA GLY A 319 -7.96 -22.20 -16.47
C GLY A 319 -6.97 -22.51 -15.35
N ASN A 320 -5.94 -21.67 -15.17
CA ASN A 320 -4.93 -21.82 -14.13
C ASN A 320 -5.32 -20.94 -12.94
N PRO A 321 -5.64 -21.52 -11.76
CA PRO A 321 -6.03 -20.76 -10.57
C PRO A 321 -5.00 -19.73 -10.07
N SER A 322 -3.78 -19.74 -10.63
CA SER A 322 -2.70 -18.80 -10.34
C SER A 322 -2.76 -17.48 -11.11
N ALA A 323 -3.69 -17.31 -12.05
CA ALA A 323 -3.77 -16.10 -12.87
C ALA A 323 -4.74 -15.03 -12.32
N GLN A 324 -5.41 -15.31 -11.18
CA GLN A 324 -5.94 -14.26 -10.31
C GLN A 324 -5.14 -14.23 -9.01
N PRO A 325 -4.74 -13.05 -8.50
CA PRO A 325 -4.05 -12.95 -7.22
C PRO A 325 -4.87 -13.65 -6.15
N GLN A 326 -4.22 -14.53 -5.37
CA GLN A 326 -4.91 -15.30 -4.35
C GLN A 326 -5.57 -14.35 -3.34
N ARG A 327 -6.90 -14.45 -3.19
CA ARG A 327 -7.67 -13.71 -2.20
C ARG A 327 -8.06 -14.59 -1.02
N PHE A 328 -8.39 -13.94 0.08
CA PHE A 328 -8.98 -14.55 1.26
C PHE A 328 -10.40 -13.99 1.40
N GLY A 329 -11.38 -14.70 0.83
CA GLY A 329 -12.73 -14.12 0.65
C GLY A 329 -12.65 -12.88 -0.25
N GLU A 330 -13.10 -11.74 0.24
CA GLU A 330 -12.99 -10.45 -0.47
C GLU A 330 -11.67 -9.69 -0.22
N PHE A 331 -10.85 -10.15 0.72
CA PHE A 331 -9.62 -9.49 1.13
C PHE A 331 -8.39 -9.98 0.36
N GLY A 332 -7.34 -9.17 0.30
CA GLY A 332 -6.12 -9.45 -0.45
C GLY A 332 -5.99 -8.58 -1.70
N GLY A 333 -5.54 -9.17 -2.80
CA GLY A 333 -5.32 -8.46 -4.07
C GLY A 333 -3.99 -7.73 -4.17
N GLN A 334 -3.82 -6.96 -5.24
CA GLN A 334 -2.62 -6.20 -5.58
C GLN A 334 -3.00 -4.76 -5.90
N TYR A 335 -3.42 -4.02 -4.87
CA TYR A 335 -3.86 -2.63 -5.01
C TYR A 335 -2.66 -1.68 -5.07
N VAL A 336 -1.83 -1.84 -6.08
CA VAL A 336 -0.56 -1.15 -6.22
C VAL A 336 -0.45 -0.43 -7.56
N PRO A 337 0.43 0.58 -7.67
CA PRO A 337 0.78 1.17 -8.93
C PRO A 337 1.29 0.13 -9.93
N GLU A 338 0.94 0.34 -11.20
CA GLU A 338 1.32 -0.57 -12.28
C GLU A 338 2.83 -0.85 -12.34
N SER A 339 3.67 0.11 -11.92
CA SER A 339 5.12 -0.05 -11.83
C SER A 339 5.61 -1.14 -10.86
N LEU A 340 4.76 -1.62 -9.94
CA LEU A 340 5.07 -2.70 -8.99
C LEU A 340 4.57 -4.08 -9.46
N MET A 341 3.83 -4.17 -10.56
CA MET A 341 3.15 -5.41 -10.90
C MET A 341 4.10 -6.52 -11.35
N ASP A 342 5.08 -6.20 -12.20
CA ASP A 342 6.02 -7.21 -12.69
C ASP A 342 6.94 -7.74 -11.57
N CYS A 343 7.33 -6.92 -10.60
CA CYS A 343 8.15 -7.39 -9.48
C CYS A 343 7.37 -8.27 -8.51
N LEU A 344 6.09 -7.98 -8.28
CA LEU A 344 5.20 -8.87 -7.55
C LEU A 344 4.98 -10.19 -8.31
N ALA A 345 4.87 -10.15 -9.64
CA ALA A 345 4.74 -11.35 -10.46
C ALA A 345 6.03 -12.20 -10.47
N GLU A 346 7.21 -11.57 -10.51
CA GLU A 346 8.50 -12.26 -10.33
C GLU A 346 8.58 -12.92 -8.96
N LEU A 347 8.22 -12.18 -7.91
CA LEU A 347 8.21 -12.67 -6.54
C LEU A 347 7.26 -13.86 -6.37
N GLU A 348 6.06 -13.76 -6.94
CA GLU A 348 5.06 -14.83 -6.90
C GLU A 348 5.56 -16.10 -7.58
N ARG A 349 6.10 -15.98 -8.80
CA ARG A 349 6.68 -17.13 -9.51
C ARG A 349 7.83 -17.76 -8.72
N GLY A 350 8.78 -16.94 -8.26
CA GLY A 350 9.91 -17.42 -7.47
C GLY A 350 9.47 -18.10 -6.17
N PHE A 351 8.44 -17.57 -5.51
CA PHE A 351 7.89 -18.18 -4.32
C PHE A 351 7.18 -19.51 -4.62
N ALA A 352 6.38 -19.58 -5.68
CA ALA A 352 5.71 -20.82 -6.11
C ALA A 352 6.72 -21.92 -6.47
N GLU A 353 7.84 -21.56 -7.12
CA GLU A 353 8.94 -22.48 -7.40
C GLU A 353 9.63 -22.95 -6.11
N ALA A 354 9.94 -22.02 -5.19
CA ALA A 354 10.57 -22.34 -3.91
C ALA A 354 9.67 -23.24 -3.04
N LEU A 355 8.36 -22.98 -3.02
CA LEU A 355 7.38 -23.75 -2.25
C LEU A 355 7.37 -25.23 -2.66
N ASN A 356 7.50 -25.50 -3.96
CA ASN A 356 7.48 -26.85 -4.54
C ASN A 356 8.86 -27.51 -4.62
N ASP A 357 9.94 -26.84 -4.20
CA ASP A 357 11.31 -27.36 -4.25
C ASP A 357 11.75 -27.93 -2.88
N PRO A 358 11.92 -29.25 -2.74
CA PRO A 358 12.39 -29.85 -1.49
C PRO A 358 13.75 -29.31 -1.03
N LYS A 359 14.64 -28.91 -1.96
CA LYS A 359 15.97 -28.39 -1.63
C LYS A 359 15.89 -27.03 -0.95
N PHE A 360 14.92 -26.20 -1.34
CA PHE A 360 14.68 -24.93 -0.67
C PHE A 360 14.30 -25.14 0.80
N TRP A 361 13.40 -26.09 1.07
CA TRP A 361 12.99 -26.44 2.42
C TRP A 361 14.08 -27.13 3.23
N GLU A 362 14.92 -27.95 2.59
CA GLU A 362 16.12 -28.52 3.20
C GLU A 362 17.09 -27.41 3.64
N GLU A 363 17.38 -26.44 2.76
CA GLU A 363 18.21 -25.28 3.10
C GLU A 363 17.57 -24.45 4.22
N TYR A 364 16.29 -24.10 4.13
CA TYR A 364 15.59 -23.33 5.16
C TYR A 364 15.65 -24.03 6.53
N ARG A 365 15.37 -25.34 6.57
CA ARG A 365 15.42 -26.14 7.81
C ARG A 365 16.83 -26.36 8.33
N SER A 366 17.85 -26.34 7.48
CA SER A 366 19.25 -26.42 7.91
C SER A 366 19.66 -25.27 8.85
N TYR A 367 18.96 -24.13 8.78
CA TYR A 367 19.16 -22.98 9.67
C TYR A 367 18.32 -23.01 10.94
N TYR A 368 17.53 -24.06 11.21
CA TYR A 368 16.76 -24.16 12.45
C TYR A 368 17.63 -24.04 13.71
N PRO A 369 18.81 -24.67 13.82
CA PRO A 369 19.72 -24.46 14.94
C PRO A 369 20.19 -23.00 15.07
N TYR A 370 20.37 -22.28 13.96
CA TYR A 370 20.73 -20.87 13.96
C TYR A 370 19.58 -19.97 14.44
N MET A 371 18.34 -20.31 14.06
CA MET A 371 17.14 -19.58 14.49
C MET A 371 16.71 -19.93 15.93
N GLY A 372 17.17 -21.05 16.48
CA GLY A 372 16.71 -21.57 17.77
C GLY A 372 15.43 -22.41 17.68
N ARG A 373 15.23 -23.15 16.59
CA ARG A 373 14.05 -24.00 16.35
C ARG A 373 14.32 -25.51 16.59
N PRO A 374 13.30 -26.28 17.03
CA PRO A 374 11.95 -25.83 17.39
C PRO A 374 11.95 -24.98 18.66
N SER A 375 11.09 -23.97 18.72
CA SER A 375 10.96 -23.14 19.94
C SER A 375 10.21 -23.93 21.03
N SER A 376 10.54 -23.70 22.29
CA SER A 376 9.97 -24.49 23.39
C SER A 376 8.47 -24.20 23.63
N LEU A 377 7.77 -25.20 24.14
CA LEU A 377 6.38 -25.11 24.59
C LEU A 377 6.31 -25.69 26.01
N HIS A 378 5.77 -24.92 26.97
CA HIS A 378 5.62 -25.39 28.35
C HIS A 378 4.44 -24.72 29.05
N LEU A 379 3.97 -25.37 30.12
CA LEU A 379 2.91 -24.88 30.98
C LEU A 379 3.42 -23.74 31.89
N ALA A 380 2.72 -22.61 31.90
CA ALA A 380 2.94 -21.52 32.83
C ALA A 380 2.18 -21.80 34.14
N ASN A 381 2.80 -22.60 35.01
CA ASN A 381 2.14 -23.13 36.22
C ASN A 381 1.63 -22.02 37.14
N ARG A 382 2.47 -21.02 37.44
CA ARG A 382 2.11 -19.96 38.40
C ARG A 382 1.11 -18.98 37.81
N LEU A 383 1.19 -18.71 36.50
CA LEU A 383 0.19 -17.89 35.81
C LEU A 383 -1.16 -18.61 35.75
N THR A 384 -1.16 -19.90 35.45
CA THR A 384 -2.37 -20.75 35.44
C THR A 384 -3.02 -20.77 36.82
N GLU A 385 -2.24 -20.98 37.89
CA GLU A 385 -2.71 -20.95 39.27
C GLU A 385 -3.28 -19.59 39.66
N GLN A 386 -2.60 -18.50 39.30
CA GLN A 386 -3.07 -17.14 39.58
C GLN A 386 -4.40 -16.83 38.89
N VAL A 387 -4.59 -17.30 37.66
CA VAL A 387 -5.82 -17.08 36.88
C VAL A 387 -6.96 -17.98 37.34
N GLY A 388 -6.67 -19.20 37.78
CA GLY A 388 -7.63 -20.13 38.38
C GLY A 388 -8.55 -20.86 37.40
N GLY A 389 -8.34 -20.73 36.09
CA GLY A 389 -9.17 -21.30 35.02
C GLY A 389 -8.46 -22.38 34.18
N ALA A 390 -8.52 -22.25 32.85
CA ALA A 390 -7.81 -23.14 31.93
C ALA A 390 -6.27 -23.06 32.08
N ASN A 391 -5.59 -24.12 31.66
CA ASN A 391 -4.13 -24.20 31.59
C ASN A 391 -3.59 -23.25 30.52
N ILE A 392 -2.58 -22.45 30.86
CA ILE A 392 -1.95 -21.51 29.92
C ILE A 392 -0.56 -22.04 29.55
N TRP A 393 -0.37 -22.38 28.28
CA TRP A 393 0.87 -22.86 27.69
C TRP A 393 1.55 -21.74 26.90
N LEU A 394 2.87 -21.63 27.00
CA LEU A 394 3.67 -20.60 26.33
C LEU A 394 4.44 -21.19 25.16
N LYS A 395 4.11 -20.78 23.93
CA LYS A 395 4.94 -21.02 22.74
C LYS A 395 6.03 -19.94 22.67
N ARG A 396 7.29 -20.33 22.89
CA ARG A 396 8.41 -19.43 23.24
C ARG A 396 9.19 -18.87 22.04
N GLU A 397 8.51 -18.13 21.17
CA GLU A 397 9.17 -17.43 20.05
C GLU A 397 10.09 -16.28 20.51
N ASP A 398 9.98 -15.85 21.77
CA ASP A 398 10.88 -14.92 22.45
C ASP A 398 12.33 -15.44 22.58
N LEU A 399 12.51 -16.76 22.56
CA LEU A 399 13.82 -17.43 22.65
C LEU A 399 14.51 -17.61 21.30
N ASN A 400 13.83 -17.32 20.19
CA ASN A 400 14.45 -17.39 18.87
C ASN A 400 15.65 -16.44 18.78
N HIS A 401 16.58 -16.74 17.87
CA HIS A 401 17.64 -15.80 17.54
C HIS A 401 17.03 -14.45 17.14
N THR A 402 17.72 -13.36 17.51
CA THR A 402 17.23 -11.96 17.49
C THR A 402 16.17 -11.57 18.54
N GLY A 403 15.41 -12.55 19.06
CA GLY A 403 14.47 -12.38 20.18
C GLY A 403 12.98 -12.30 19.81
N SER A 404 12.60 -12.73 18.61
CA SER A 404 11.19 -12.78 18.21
C SER A 404 10.93 -13.75 17.06
N HIS A 405 9.64 -13.97 16.77
CA HIS A 405 9.15 -14.69 15.59
C HIS A 405 9.58 -14.10 14.23
N LYS A 406 10.07 -12.85 14.17
CA LYS A 406 10.39 -12.17 12.90
C LYS A 406 11.51 -12.87 12.11
N ILE A 407 12.43 -13.57 12.79
CA ILE A 407 13.54 -14.29 12.15
C ILE A 407 13.06 -15.40 11.20
N ASN A 408 11.93 -16.03 11.49
CA ASN A 408 11.37 -17.11 10.65
C ASN A 408 11.10 -16.61 9.22
N ASN A 409 10.45 -15.45 9.13
CA ASN A 409 10.10 -14.78 7.88
C ASN A 409 11.32 -14.17 7.19
N ALA A 410 12.17 -13.47 7.94
CA ALA A 410 13.37 -12.84 7.39
C ALA A 410 14.30 -13.88 6.72
N LEU A 411 14.49 -15.04 7.35
CA LEU A 411 15.27 -16.13 6.77
C LEU A 411 14.62 -16.68 5.49
N GLY A 412 13.31 -16.90 5.49
CA GLY A 412 12.63 -17.46 4.32
C GLY A 412 12.71 -16.53 3.11
N GLN A 413 12.47 -15.24 3.32
CA GLN A 413 12.51 -14.24 2.26
C GLN A 413 13.93 -13.94 1.77
N ILE A 414 14.98 -13.98 2.61
CA ILE A 414 16.35 -13.79 2.10
C ILE A 414 16.80 -14.98 1.23
N LEU A 415 16.38 -16.21 1.56
CA LEU A 415 16.66 -17.36 0.71
C LEU A 415 15.93 -17.24 -0.63
N LEU A 416 14.70 -16.74 -0.62
CA LEU A 416 13.94 -16.43 -1.82
C LEU A 416 14.64 -15.33 -2.66
N ALA A 417 15.11 -14.26 -2.02
CA ALA A 417 15.85 -13.18 -2.67
C ALA A 417 17.12 -13.70 -3.37
N ARG A 418 17.90 -14.55 -2.68
CA ARG A 418 19.11 -15.18 -3.24
C ARG A 418 18.78 -16.06 -4.44
N ARG A 419 17.68 -16.82 -4.38
CA ARG A 419 17.22 -17.66 -5.49
C ARG A 419 16.81 -16.82 -6.71
N LEU A 420 16.17 -15.68 -6.47
CA LEU A 420 15.81 -14.69 -7.48
C LEU A 420 17.02 -13.87 -7.99
N GLY A 421 18.24 -14.16 -7.54
CA GLY A 421 19.46 -13.46 -7.98
C GLY A 421 19.61 -12.03 -7.45
N LYS A 422 18.80 -11.63 -6.46
CA LYS A 422 18.85 -10.30 -5.86
C LYS A 422 20.08 -10.18 -4.97
N THR A 423 20.71 -9.00 -4.96
CA THR A 423 21.98 -8.73 -4.26
C THR A 423 21.81 -7.74 -3.12
N ARG A 424 20.70 -6.99 -3.11
CA ARG A 424 20.38 -5.96 -2.14
C ARG A 424 19.04 -6.22 -1.48
N ILE A 425 18.94 -5.97 -0.18
CA ILE A 425 17.73 -6.13 0.61
C ILE A 425 17.29 -4.77 1.16
N ILE A 426 15.99 -4.51 1.05
CA ILE A 426 15.33 -3.44 1.78
C ILE A 426 14.26 -4.00 2.72
N ALA A 427 13.97 -3.28 3.80
CA ALA A 427 12.89 -3.60 4.74
C ALA A 427 12.36 -2.32 5.40
N GLU A 428 11.15 -2.37 5.95
CA GLU A 428 10.62 -1.37 6.89
C GLU A 428 10.84 -1.83 8.34
N THR A 429 10.68 -0.94 9.32
CA THR A 429 10.51 -1.36 10.72
C THR A 429 9.86 -0.25 11.56
N GLY A 430 9.07 -0.66 12.56
CA GLY A 430 8.51 0.22 13.61
C GLY A 430 9.27 0.02 14.92
N ALA A 431 8.88 -1.00 15.70
CA ALA A 431 9.58 -1.39 16.94
C ALA A 431 11.08 -1.78 16.77
N GLY A 432 11.58 -1.92 15.54
CA GLY A 432 12.98 -2.28 15.27
C GLY A 432 13.25 -3.79 15.15
N GLN A 433 12.39 -4.66 15.67
CA GLN A 433 12.63 -6.11 15.66
C GLN A 433 12.70 -6.73 14.26
N HIS A 434 11.83 -6.31 13.34
CA HIS A 434 11.89 -6.76 11.94
C HIS A 434 13.19 -6.29 11.27
N GLY A 435 13.51 -5.00 11.40
CA GLY A 435 14.77 -4.45 10.89
C GLY A 435 16.01 -5.16 11.43
N VAL A 436 16.04 -5.51 12.73
CA VAL A 436 17.14 -6.30 13.32
C VAL A 436 17.18 -7.73 12.75
N ALA A 437 16.03 -8.40 12.59
CA ALA A 437 15.98 -9.73 11.98
C ALA A 437 16.49 -9.72 10.53
N THR A 438 16.05 -8.73 9.73
CA THR A 438 16.51 -8.54 8.35
C THR A 438 18.00 -8.24 8.28
N ALA A 439 18.50 -7.29 9.08
CA ALA A 439 19.92 -6.97 9.14
C ALA A 439 20.77 -8.19 9.55
N THR A 440 20.26 -9.00 10.48
CA THR A 440 20.93 -10.22 10.95
C THR A 440 21.11 -11.23 9.82
N VAL A 441 20.05 -11.52 9.06
CA VAL A 441 20.16 -12.46 7.95
C VAL A 441 20.98 -11.86 6.80
N CYS A 442 20.86 -10.56 6.50
CA CYS A 442 21.70 -9.92 5.48
C CYS A 442 23.19 -10.03 5.81
N ALA A 443 23.57 -9.80 7.07
CA ALA A 443 24.94 -10.00 7.55
C ALA A 443 25.39 -11.47 7.38
N LYS A 444 24.54 -12.44 7.71
CA LYS A 444 24.82 -13.87 7.59
C LYS A 444 25.08 -14.31 6.14
N PHE A 445 24.40 -13.70 5.18
CA PHE A 445 24.47 -14.04 3.75
C PHE A 445 25.33 -13.06 2.92
N GLY A 446 25.92 -12.03 3.55
CA GLY A 446 26.77 -11.07 2.86
C GLY A 446 26.02 -10.17 1.88
N MET A 447 24.77 -9.79 2.19
CA MET A 447 23.93 -8.94 1.34
C MET A 447 23.82 -7.52 1.89
N GLU A 448 23.76 -6.53 1.00
CA GLU A 448 23.50 -5.14 1.40
C GLU A 448 22.11 -5.04 2.04
N CYS A 449 22.00 -4.29 3.14
CA CYS A 449 20.73 -4.10 3.85
C CYS A 449 20.46 -2.61 4.10
N VAL A 450 19.29 -2.14 3.66
CA VAL A 450 18.77 -0.80 3.97
C VAL A 450 17.41 -0.94 4.66
N VAL A 451 17.30 -0.40 5.87
CA VAL A 451 16.07 -0.44 6.66
C VAL A 451 15.47 0.97 6.74
N TYR A 452 14.22 1.11 6.30
CA TYR A 452 13.41 2.31 6.45
C TYR A 452 12.68 2.28 7.80
N MET A 453 12.73 3.39 8.53
CA MET A 453 12.14 3.49 9.86
C MET A 453 11.59 4.90 10.06
N GLY A 454 10.39 5.04 10.59
CA GLY A 454 9.80 6.35 10.89
C GLY A 454 10.70 7.15 11.83
N ALA A 455 10.85 8.46 11.61
CA ALA A 455 11.76 9.29 12.40
C ALA A 455 11.40 9.29 13.91
N GLU A 456 10.11 9.18 14.25
CA GLU A 456 9.67 9.06 15.64
C GLU A 456 10.02 7.68 16.22
N ASP A 457 9.91 6.62 15.43
CA ASP A 457 10.34 5.27 15.83
C ASP A 457 11.86 5.17 16.01
N VAL A 458 12.65 5.83 15.17
CA VAL A 458 14.12 5.93 15.33
C VAL A 458 14.48 6.53 16.69
N ARG A 459 13.72 7.55 17.13
CA ARG A 459 13.90 8.20 18.43
C ARG A 459 13.51 7.27 19.58
N ARG A 460 12.34 6.61 19.51
CA ARG A 460 11.82 5.73 20.57
C ARG A 460 12.59 4.42 20.70
N GLN A 461 13.18 3.92 19.61
CA GLN A 461 13.78 2.57 19.53
C GLN A 461 15.27 2.62 19.19
N ALA A 462 16.00 3.59 19.77
CA ALA A 462 17.41 3.85 19.49
C ALA A 462 18.32 2.61 19.65
N LEU A 463 18.01 1.72 20.61
CA LEU A 463 18.78 0.48 20.82
C LEU A 463 18.70 -0.45 19.61
N ASN A 464 17.52 -0.61 19.01
CA ASN A 464 17.37 -1.45 17.82
C ASN A 464 17.99 -0.79 16.58
N VAL A 465 17.94 0.55 16.46
CA VAL A 465 18.69 1.28 15.42
C VAL A 465 20.20 1.00 15.53
N PHE A 466 20.75 1.06 16.74
CA PHE A 466 22.15 0.75 16.98
C PHE A 466 22.47 -0.71 16.63
N ARG A 467 21.62 -1.67 17.03
CA ARG A 467 21.78 -3.10 16.68
C ARG A 467 21.80 -3.33 15.16
N MET A 468 20.93 -2.66 14.40
CA MET A 468 20.91 -2.76 12.94
C MET A 468 22.23 -2.25 12.32
N LYS A 469 22.72 -1.09 12.78
CA LYS A 469 24.00 -0.53 12.32
C LYS A 469 25.19 -1.40 12.69
N LEU A 470 25.18 -2.02 13.88
CA LEU A 470 26.20 -2.97 14.31
C LEU A 470 26.27 -4.20 13.39
N LEU A 471 25.13 -4.62 12.83
CA LEU A 471 25.02 -5.70 11.85
C LEU A 471 25.37 -5.28 10.42
N GLY A 472 25.77 -4.01 10.20
CA GLY A 472 26.15 -3.49 8.89
C GLY A 472 25.00 -2.95 8.03
N ALA A 473 23.79 -2.88 8.56
CA ALA A 473 22.66 -2.29 7.84
C ALA A 473 22.68 -0.76 7.88
N SER A 474 22.27 -0.13 6.79
CA SER A 474 21.94 1.29 6.75
C SER A 474 20.52 1.51 7.27
N VAL A 475 20.31 2.57 8.06
CA VAL A 475 18.98 2.92 8.58
C VAL A 475 18.59 4.29 8.05
N VAL A 476 17.49 4.35 7.32
CA VAL A 476 16.93 5.57 6.70
C VAL A 476 15.74 6.04 7.54
N ALA A 477 15.87 7.23 8.14
CA ALA A 477 14.80 7.86 8.91
C ALA A 477 13.78 8.52 7.96
N VAL A 478 12.50 8.15 8.08
CA VAL A 478 11.41 8.68 7.28
C VAL A 478 10.72 9.83 8.02
N ASP A 479 10.85 11.05 7.51
CA ASP A 479 10.30 12.27 8.11
C ASP A 479 8.96 12.72 7.50
N ALA A 480 8.51 12.01 6.46
CA ALA A 480 7.21 12.24 5.81
C ALA A 480 6.05 11.68 6.65
N GLY A 481 4.87 12.28 6.50
CA GLY A 481 3.63 11.81 7.11
C GLY A 481 3.68 11.79 8.64
N SER A 482 3.17 10.70 9.24
CA SER A 482 3.13 10.49 10.69
C SER A 482 4.49 10.14 11.30
N ARG A 483 5.51 9.86 10.48
CA ARG A 483 6.87 9.49 10.88
C ARG A 483 6.93 8.19 11.67
N THR A 484 6.04 7.25 11.35
CA THR A 484 5.92 5.93 12.01
C THR A 484 6.06 4.79 10.99
N LEU A 485 5.76 3.55 11.42
CA LEU A 485 5.76 2.34 10.59
C LEU A 485 5.00 2.50 9.27
N ARG A 486 3.86 3.20 9.24
CA ARG A 486 3.08 3.40 8.00
C ARG A 486 3.93 4.06 6.92
N ASP A 487 4.57 5.18 7.26
CA ASP A 487 5.36 5.94 6.30
C ASP A 487 6.65 5.19 5.91
N ALA A 488 7.19 4.36 6.80
CA ALA A 488 8.32 3.48 6.49
C ALA A 488 7.97 2.38 5.46
N VAL A 489 6.77 1.79 5.52
CA VAL A 489 6.28 0.85 4.49
C VAL A 489 6.20 1.54 3.14
N ASN A 490 5.66 2.76 3.10
CA ASN A 490 5.52 3.54 1.88
C ASN A 490 6.88 3.84 1.22
N GLU A 491 7.85 4.30 2.01
CA GLU A 491 9.21 4.55 1.49
C GLU A 491 9.92 3.27 1.05
N ALA A 492 9.72 2.14 1.75
CA ALA A 492 10.28 0.85 1.34
C ALA A 492 9.68 0.38 0.00
N LEU A 493 8.35 0.47 -0.18
CA LEU A 493 7.69 0.15 -1.44
C LEU A 493 8.20 1.02 -2.59
N ARG A 494 8.34 2.34 -2.36
CA ARG A 494 8.87 3.28 -3.36
C ARG A 494 10.31 2.98 -3.73
N ALA A 495 11.15 2.72 -2.73
CA ALA A 495 12.55 2.35 -2.93
C ALA A 495 12.69 1.05 -3.71
N TRP A 496 11.74 0.12 -3.54
CA TRP A 496 11.73 -1.11 -4.32
C TRP A 496 11.57 -0.83 -5.81
N VAL A 497 10.63 0.04 -6.21
CA VAL A 497 10.35 0.37 -7.63
C VAL A 497 11.60 0.90 -8.36
N VAL A 498 12.52 1.56 -7.66
CA VAL A 498 13.67 2.22 -8.27
C VAL A 498 14.70 1.21 -8.77
N ASP A 499 15.00 0.16 -8.01
CA ASP A 499 16.10 -0.79 -8.26
C ASP A 499 15.61 -2.26 -8.28
N LEU A 500 14.55 -2.54 -9.06
CA LEU A 500 13.87 -3.83 -9.07
C LEU A 500 14.75 -5.02 -9.46
N ASP A 501 15.71 -4.82 -10.37
CA ASP A 501 16.55 -5.91 -10.87
C ASP A 501 17.47 -6.48 -9.78
N THR A 502 17.93 -5.64 -8.84
CA THR A 502 18.94 -6.00 -7.83
C THR A 502 18.38 -6.08 -6.42
N THR A 503 17.23 -5.43 -6.15
CA THR A 503 16.69 -5.25 -4.80
C THR A 503 15.49 -6.15 -4.53
N HIS A 504 15.49 -6.80 -3.36
CA HIS A 504 14.32 -7.48 -2.81
C HIS A 504 13.81 -6.76 -1.56
N TYR A 505 12.50 -6.57 -1.48
CA TYR A 505 11.84 -6.03 -0.30
C TYR A 505 11.36 -7.16 0.63
N ILE A 506 12.00 -7.29 1.79
CA ILE A 506 11.57 -8.20 2.85
C ILE A 506 10.52 -7.49 3.73
N ILE A 507 9.25 -7.77 3.46
CA ILE A 507 8.15 -7.23 4.26
C ILE A 507 8.11 -7.87 5.66
N GLY A 508 7.78 -7.08 6.68
CA GLY A 508 7.87 -7.49 8.08
C GLY A 508 6.64 -8.17 8.66
N SER A 509 5.50 -8.13 7.96
CA SER A 509 4.27 -8.75 8.43
C SER A 509 3.43 -9.31 7.28
N ALA A 510 2.41 -10.09 7.59
CA ALA A 510 1.46 -10.68 6.63
C ALA A 510 0.48 -9.63 6.05
N ILE A 511 1.03 -8.48 5.66
CA ILE A 511 0.37 -7.34 5.04
C ILE A 511 0.90 -7.18 3.61
N GLY A 512 0.50 -6.11 2.93
CA GLY A 512 0.99 -5.81 1.60
C GLY A 512 0.26 -6.57 0.50
N PRO A 513 0.54 -6.24 -0.77
CA PRO A 513 -0.08 -6.89 -1.91
C PRO A 513 0.31 -8.38 -1.97
N HIS A 514 -0.56 -9.20 -2.56
CA HIS A 514 -0.18 -10.56 -2.95
C HIS A 514 1.12 -10.53 -3.78
N PRO A 515 2.11 -11.42 -3.54
CA PRO A 515 2.06 -12.64 -2.73
C PRO A 515 2.50 -12.51 -1.26
N TYR A 516 2.78 -11.31 -0.76
CA TYR A 516 3.40 -11.10 0.56
C TYR A 516 2.63 -11.73 1.74
N PRO A 517 1.30 -11.57 1.89
CA PRO A 517 0.57 -12.21 2.98
C PRO A 517 0.77 -13.74 3.02
N THR A 518 0.73 -14.37 1.85
CA THR A 518 0.91 -15.82 1.68
C THR A 518 2.35 -16.26 1.98
N ILE A 519 3.34 -15.50 1.52
CA ILE A 519 4.77 -15.75 1.82
C ILE A 519 5.01 -15.71 3.32
N VAL A 520 4.60 -14.61 3.97
CA VAL A 520 4.87 -14.39 5.39
C VAL A 520 4.16 -15.44 6.24
N ARG A 521 2.88 -15.74 5.95
CA ARG A 521 2.17 -16.83 6.61
C ARG A 521 2.94 -18.14 6.48
N THR A 522 3.38 -18.49 5.27
CA THR A 522 4.06 -19.76 5.01
C THR A 522 5.32 -19.93 5.86
N PHE A 523 6.15 -18.89 5.97
CA PHE A 523 7.35 -18.95 6.81
C PHE A 523 7.06 -18.82 8.31
N GLN A 524 5.89 -18.31 8.69
CA GLN A 524 5.46 -18.24 10.09
C GLN A 524 4.66 -19.47 10.55
N SER A 525 4.11 -20.28 9.65
CA SER A 525 3.30 -21.48 9.98
C SER A 525 4.05 -22.51 10.84
N VAL A 526 5.39 -22.49 10.80
CA VAL A 526 6.23 -23.31 11.66
C VAL A 526 5.89 -23.15 13.15
N ILE A 527 5.37 -21.98 13.56
CA ILE A 527 4.94 -21.72 14.94
C ILE A 527 3.77 -22.64 15.32
N GLY A 528 2.71 -22.65 14.52
CA GLY A 528 1.53 -23.47 14.77
C GLY A 528 1.79 -24.96 14.51
N ASP A 529 2.63 -25.30 13.53
CA ASP A 529 2.99 -26.69 13.21
C ASP A 529 3.73 -27.34 14.39
N GLU A 530 4.76 -26.65 14.91
CA GLU A 530 5.46 -27.11 16.12
C GLU A 530 4.54 -27.14 17.33
N THR A 531 3.66 -26.14 17.50
CA THR A 531 2.70 -26.12 18.61
C THR A 531 1.79 -27.34 18.57
N LYS A 532 1.26 -27.68 17.39
CA LYS A 532 0.41 -28.86 17.19
C LYS A 532 1.15 -30.14 17.55
N GLN A 533 2.38 -30.30 17.04
CA GLN A 533 3.22 -31.45 17.35
C GLN A 533 3.50 -31.55 18.86
N GLN A 534 3.96 -30.46 19.47
CA GLN A 534 4.36 -30.41 20.87
C GLN A 534 3.16 -30.64 21.81
N MET A 535 1.97 -30.15 21.49
CA MET A 535 0.75 -30.41 22.27
C MET A 535 0.34 -31.89 22.21
N MET A 536 0.43 -32.51 21.03
CA MET A 536 0.20 -33.95 20.90
C MET A 536 1.24 -34.78 21.67
N GLU A 537 2.51 -34.39 21.66
CA GLU A 537 3.58 -35.06 22.40
C GLU A 537 3.42 -34.91 23.92
N GLN A 538 3.07 -33.71 24.40
CA GLN A 538 3.02 -33.41 25.84
C GLN A 538 1.73 -33.86 26.52
N ILE A 539 0.57 -33.74 25.85
CA ILE A 539 -0.74 -34.04 26.46
C ILE A 539 -1.66 -34.92 25.60
N GLY A 540 -1.21 -35.39 24.43
CA GLY A 540 -1.98 -36.31 23.60
C GLY A 540 -3.20 -35.72 22.88
N LYS A 541 -3.36 -34.39 22.87
CA LYS A 541 -4.49 -33.71 22.23
C LYS A 541 -4.14 -32.30 21.75
N LEU A 542 -4.97 -31.76 20.85
CA LEU A 542 -4.92 -30.36 20.44
C LEU A 542 -5.31 -29.42 21.60
N PRO A 543 -4.86 -28.15 21.59
CA PRO A 543 -5.35 -27.15 22.54
C PRO A 543 -6.82 -26.82 22.29
N ASP A 544 -7.51 -26.33 23.31
CA ASP A 544 -8.88 -25.85 23.22
C ASP A 544 -8.94 -24.42 22.62
N ALA A 545 -7.86 -23.65 22.79
CA ALA A 545 -7.70 -22.34 22.15
C ALA A 545 -6.22 -22.02 21.86
N VAL A 546 -5.99 -21.19 20.83
CA VAL A 546 -4.71 -20.52 20.58
C VAL A 546 -4.90 -19.01 20.58
N VAL A 547 -3.97 -18.29 21.21
CA VAL A 547 -4.04 -16.84 21.44
C VAL A 547 -2.77 -16.17 20.93
N ALA A 548 -2.91 -15.05 20.21
CA ALA A 548 -1.78 -14.29 19.67
C ALA A 548 -2.09 -12.79 19.57
N CYS A 549 -1.06 -11.94 19.65
CA CYS A 549 -1.23 -10.50 19.47
C CYS A 549 -1.34 -10.15 17.98
N VAL A 550 -2.08 -9.10 17.66
CA VAL A 550 -2.38 -8.70 16.28
C VAL A 550 -2.01 -7.23 16.08
N GLY A 551 -0.88 -7.01 15.40
CA GLY A 551 -0.58 -5.76 14.68
C GLY A 551 -0.87 -6.01 13.20
N GLY A 552 0.16 -6.04 12.36
CA GLY A 552 0.00 -6.52 10.97
C GLY A 552 -0.32 -8.03 10.84
N GLY A 553 -0.22 -8.83 11.92
CA GLY A 553 -0.75 -10.20 11.97
C GLY A 553 0.20 -11.39 11.73
N SER A 554 1.51 -11.19 11.48
CA SER A 554 2.42 -12.31 11.13
C SER A 554 2.54 -13.42 12.17
N ASN A 555 2.64 -13.09 13.46
CA ASN A 555 2.73 -14.11 14.52
C ASN A 555 1.39 -14.83 14.73
N ALA A 556 0.28 -14.09 14.60
CA ALA A 556 -1.05 -14.63 14.76
C ALA A 556 -1.39 -15.60 13.63
N VAL A 557 -1.16 -15.20 12.37
CA VAL A 557 -1.40 -16.08 11.22
C VAL A 557 -0.50 -17.32 11.26
N GLY A 558 0.77 -17.17 11.68
CA GLY A 558 1.69 -18.30 11.86
C GLY A 558 1.26 -19.30 12.93
N MET A 559 0.65 -18.81 14.01
CA MET A 559 0.06 -19.68 15.04
C MET A 559 -1.27 -20.30 14.55
N PHE A 560 -2.15 -19.50 13.95
CA PHE A 560 -3.53 -19.88 13.66
C PHE A 560 -3.67 -20.76 12.41
N TYR A 561 -2.88 -20.52 11.37
CA TYR A 561 -3.06 -21.17 10.07
C TYR A 561 -3.03 -22.70 10.16
N PRO A 562 -2.09 -23.34 10.90
CA PRO A 562 -2.11 -24.79 11.10
C PRO A 562 -3.36 -25.32 11.79
N PHE A 563 -4.05 -24.52 12.60
CA PHE A 563 -5.33 -24.85 13.26
C PHE A 563 -6.56 -24.38 12.49
N SER A 564 -6.41 -23.70 11.34
CA SER A 564 -7.51 -23.06 10.63
C SER A 564 -8.64 -24.02 10.24
N LYS A 565 -8.34 -25.30 10.00
CA LYS A 565 -9.32 -26.36 9.70
C LYS A 565 -9.78 -27.16 10.92
N ASP A 566 -9.12 -27.00 12.06
CA ASP A 566 -9.49 -27.65 13.32
C ASP A 566 -10.54 -26.79 14.04
N THR A 567 -11.82 -26.94 13.66
CA THR A 567 -12.92 -26.11 14.17
C THR A 567 -13.18 -26.26 15.67
N SER A 568 -12.64 -27.31 16.30
CA SER A 568 -12.64 -27.46 17.76
C SER A 568 -11.69 -26.50 18.47
N VAL A 569 -10.69 -25.95 17.76
CA VAL A 569 -9.70 -25.02 18.31
C VAL A 569 -10.15 -23.58 18.09
N LYS A 570 -10.38 -22.86 19.18
CA LYS A 570 -10.69 -21.42 19.15
C LYS A 570 -9.45 -20.62 18.77
N LEU A 571 -9.62 -19.63 17.88
CA LEU A 571 -8.55 -18.71 17.49
C LEU A 571 -8.89 -17.33 18.05
N LEU A 572 -8.03 -16.80 18.92
CA LEU A 572 -8.23 -15.48 19.54
C LEU A 572 -7.06 -14.55 19.22
N GLY A 573 -7.31 -13.54 18.40
CA GLY A 573 -6.41 -12.42 18.19
C GLY A 573 -6.63 -11.32 19.22
N VAL A 574 -5.56 -10.70 19.71
CA VAL A 574 -5.63 -9.55 20.63
C VAL A 574 -4.93 -8.34 20.04
N GLU A 575 -5.70 -7.30 19.75
CA GLU A 575 -5.24 -6.05 19.17
C GLU A 575 -4.89 -5.01 20.25
N ALA A 576 -4.15 -3.97 19.85
CA ALA A 576 -3.83 -2.85 20.72
C ALA A 576 -5.03 -1.89 20.85
N GLY A 577 -5.65 -1.90 22.03
CA GLY A 577 -6.76 -1.01 22.39
C GLY A 577 -6.31 0.40 22.78
N GLY A 578 -5.01 0.67 22.89
CA GLY A 578 -4.48 1.99 23.25
C GLY A 578 -5.09 2.55 24.54
N ASP A 579 -5.63 3.76 24.47
CA ASP A 579 -6.35 4.38 25.60
C ASP A 579 -7.82 3.87 25.74
N GLY A 580 -8.34 3.19 24.72
CA GLY A 580 -9.70 2.63 24.63
C GLY A 580 -10.20 2.58 23.18
N VAL A 581 -10.94 1.53 22.80
CA VAL A 581 -11.53 1.37 21.45
C VAL A 581 -12.65 2.37 21.13
N ASP A 582 -13.17 3.02 22.15
CA ASP A 582 -14.16 4.10 22.10
C ASP A 582 -13.52 5.49 21.92
N THR A 583 -12.19 5.55 21.83
CA THR A 583 -11.40 6.77 21.60
C THR A 583 -10.71 6.71 20.25
N ASP A 584 -10.22 7.84 19.73
CA ASP A 584 -9.41 7.83 18.49
C ASP A 584 -7.97 7.32 18.72
N ARG A 585 -7.62 6.95 19.96
CA ARG A 585 -6.26 6.57 20.37
C ARG A 585 -6.14 5.07 20.60
N HIS A 586 -6.22 4.31 19.51
CA HIS A 586 -5.98 2.86 19.50
C HIS A 586 -5.41 2.37 18.17
N SER A 587 -5.05 1.08 18.11
CA SER A 587 -4.64 0.37 16.89
C SER A 587 -5.44 -0.94 16.72
N ALA A 588 -6.68 -0.97 17.23
CA ALA A 588 -7.58 -2.12 17.18
C ALA A 588 -8.35 -2.19 15.85
N THR A 589 -7.65 -2.52 14.78
CA THR A 589 -8.14 -2.45 13.40
C THR A 589 -9.33 -3.35 13.09
N LEU A 590 -9.34 -4.59 13.57
CA LEU A 590 -10.44 -5.54 13.40
C LEU A 590 -11.60 -5.25 14.35
N SER A 591 -11.34 -4.63 15.50
CA SER A 591 -12.37 -4.32 16.51
C SER A 591 -13.09 -3.00 16.23
N GLY A 592 -12.37 -1.98 15.76
CA GLY A 592 -12.89 -0.61 15.56
C GLY A 592 -12.78 -0.07 14.12
N GLY A 593 -12.17 -0.82 13.21
CA GLY A 593 -11.97 -0.39 11.82
C GLY A 593 -13.08 -0.78 10.86
N SER A 594 -12.86 -0.48 9.59
CA SER A 594 -13.76 -0.82 8.49
C SER A 594 -12.97 -1.29 7.26
N LYS A 595 -13.66 -1.89 6.29
CA LYS A 595 -13.03 -2.41 5.07
C LYS A 595 -12.44 -1.25 4.24
N GLY A 596 -11.18 -1.39 3.84
CA GLY A 596 -10.40 -0.36 3.16
C GLY A 596 -9.28 -0.97 2.30
N VAL A 597 -8.55 -0.10 1.62
CA VAL A 597 -7.30 -0.40 0.92
C VAL A 597 -6.18 0.42 1.55
N LEU A 598 -5.10 -0.26 1.93
CA LEU A 598 -3.91 0.34 2.53
C LEU A 598 -2.69 -0.49 2.12
N HIS A 599 -1.59 0.17 1.75
CA HIS A 599 -0.32 -0.50 1.42
C HIS A 599 -0.44 -1.67 0.44
N GLY A 600 -1.23 -1.52 -0.63
CA GLY A 600 -1.30 -2.55 -1.67
C GLY A 600 -2.36 -3.63 -1.47
N VAL A 601 -3.18 -3.58 -0.43
CA VAL A 601 -4.08 -4.69 -0.08
C VAL A 601 -5.43 -4.22 0.42
N ARG A 602 -6.49 -4.92 0.01
CA ARG A 602 -7.83 -4.76 0.60
C ARG A 602 -7.94 -5.55 1.89
N THR A 603 -8.26 -4.86 2.97
CA THR A 603 -8.27 -5.41 4.34
C THR A 603 -9.16 -4.55 5.27
N TYR A 604 -9.21 -4.84 6.57
CA TYR A 604 -9.70 -3.88 7.56
C TYR A 604 -8.63 -2.81 7.82
N VAL A 605 -9.07 -1.57 7.95
CA VAL A 605 -8.23 -0.40 8.27
C VAL A 605 -8.94 0.52 9.25
N LEU A 606 -8.16 1.26 10.03
CA LEU A 606 -8.61 2.43 10.78
C LEU A 606 -8.65 3.63 9.83
N GLN A 607 -9.85 4.14 9.59
CA GLN A 607 -10.09 5.24 8.64
C GLN A 607 -11.32 6.06 9.04
N ASP A 608 -11.34 7.31 8.60
CA ASP A 608 -12.48 8.21 8.80
C ASP A 608 -13.65 7.94 7.83
N GLU A 609 -14.66 8.80 7.86
CA GLU A 609 -15.82 8.73 6.97
C GLU A 609 -15.51 9.10 5.51
N HIS A 610 -14.35 9.70 5.23
CA HIS A 610 -13.88 10.10 3.91
C HIS A 610 -12.87 9.13 3.30
N GLY A 611 -12.50 8.08 4.05
CA GLY A 611 -11.58 7.04 3.61
C GLY A 611 -10.13 7.44 3.79
N GLN A 612 -9.86 8.43 4.65
CA GLN A 612 -8.50 8.79 5.06
C GLN A 612 -8.07 7.88 6.20
N ILE A 613 -6.83 7.41 6.15
CA ILE A 613 -6.26 6.49 7.13
C ILE A 613 -5.97 7.26 8.42
N SER A 614 -6.59 6.81 9.51
CA SER A 614 -6.47 7.43 10.82
C SER A 614 -5.05 7.25 11.38
N GLU A 615 -4.63 8.21 12.21
CA GLU A 615 -3.49 7.98 13.10
C GLU A 615 -3.85 6.90 14.13
N THR A 616 -2.82 6.22 14.64
CA THR A 616 -2.99 5.11 15.59
C THR A 616 -2.24 5.37 16.88
N HIS A 617 -2.59 4.61 17.91
CA HIS A 617 -1.90 4.69 19.19
C HIS A 617 -1.82 3.34 19.90
N SER A 618 -0.60 3.00 20.33
CA SER A 618 -0.36 1.95 21.30
C SER A 618 0.92 2.24 22.08
N ILE A 619 0.99 1.77 23.33
CA ILE A 619 2.27 1.66 24.06
C ILE A 619 3.26 0.72 23.34
N SER A 620 2.77 -0.20 22.50
CA SER A 620 3.57 -1.17 21.77
C SER A 620 3.77 -0.76 20.31
N ALA A 621 4.97 -0.29 19.97
CA ALA A 621 5.32 0.13 18.61
C ALA A 621 5.14 -0.98 17.55
N GLY A 622 5.15 -2.26 17.94
CA GLY A 622 4.93 -3.38 17.01
C GLY A 622 3.46 -3.66 16.69
N LEU A 623 2.53 -3.10 17.47
CA LEU A 623 1.08 -3.16 17.22
C LEU A 623 0.52 -1.84 16.71
N ASP A 624 1.32 -0.77 16.69
CA ASP A 624 0.91 0.56 16.26
C ASP A 624 0.84 0.68 14.74
N TYR A 625 -0.22 0.11 14.15
CA TYR A 625 -0.42 0.02 12.71
C TYR A 625 -1.92 0.09 12.35
N PRO A 626 -2.33 0.94 11.37
CA PRO A 626 -3.75 1.16 11.04
C PRO A 626 -4.38 0.06 10.19
N GLY A 627 -3.63 -0.94 9.74
CA GLY A 627 -4.13 -2.05 8.93
C GLY A 627 -4.00 -3.40 9.63
N VAL A 628 -4.34 -4.46 8.91
CA VAL A 628 -4.14 -5.84 9.36
C VAL A 628 -4.00 -6.77 8.16
N GLY A 629 -3.40 -7.95 8.35
CA GLY A 629 -3.26 -8.93 7.27
C GLY A 629 -4.62 -9.43 6.73
N PRO A 630 -4.77 -9.59 5.41
CA PRO A 630 -6.07 -9.89 4.78
C PRO A 630 -6.65 -11.27 5.18
N GLU A 631 -5.80 -12.24 5.53
CA GLU A 631 -6.28 -13.56 6.00
C GLU A 631 -6.93 -13.47 7.38
N LEU A 632 -6.45 -12.58 8.27
CA LEU A 632 -7.09 -12.32 9.56
C LEU A 632 -8.44 -11.59 9.36
N SER A 633 -8.49 -10.62 8.43
CA SER A 633 -9.73 -9.96 8.01
C SER A 633 -10.77 -10.97 7.53
N ASN A 634 -10.36 -11.95 6.73
CA ASN A 634 -11.23 -13.04 6.28
C ASN A 634 -11.69 -13.93 7.43
N TRP A 635 -10.82 -14.26 8.38
CA TRP A 635 -11.23 -15.06 9.54
C TRP A 635 -12.14 -14.32 10.52
N LYS A 636 -12.05 -12.99 10.58
CA LYS A 636 -13.04 -12.17 11.28
C LYS A 636 -14.39 -12.27 10.59
N ASP A 637 -14.44 -12.02 9.27
CA ASP A 637 -15.71 -11.97 8.54
C ASP A 637 -16.39 -13.33 8.37
N SER A 638 -15.62 -14.42 8.40
CA SER A 638 -16.13 -15.79 8.39
C SER A 638 -16.36 -16.38 9.78
N ASP A 639 -16.22 -15.58 10.84
CA ASP A 639 -16.30 -15.99 12.26
C ASP A 639 -15.36 -17.15 12.64
N ARG A 640 -14.32 -17.41 11.84
CA ARG A 640 -13.33 -18.45 12.13
C ARG A 640 -12.43 -18.07 13.28
N ALA A 641 -12.09 -16.79 13.42
CA ALA A 641 -11.30 -16.25 14.52
C ALA A 641 -12.03 -15.09 15.18
N GLN A 642 -11.88 -14.98 16.50
CA GLN A 642 -12.37 -13.83 17.26
C GLN A 642 -11.24 -12.87 17.56
N PHE A 643 -11.57 -11.59 17.62
CA PHE A 643 -10.62 -10.51 17.87
C PHE A 643 -11.16 -9.63 19.00
N ILE A 644 -10.30 -9.33 19.96
CA ILE A 644 -10.57 -8.42 21.07
C ILE A 644 -9.46 -7.38 21.15
N ALA A 645 -9.71 -6.28 21.84
CA ALA A 645 -8.70 -5.25 22.10
C ALA A 645 -8.28 -5.26 23.58
N ALA A 646 -6.98 -5.04 23.82
CA ALA A 646 -6.44 -4.81 25.15
C ALA A 646 -5.83 -3.40 25.21
N THR A 647 -6.30 -2.56 26.13
CA THR A 647 -5.75 -1.22 26.39
C THR A 647 -4.29 -1.30 26.86
N ASP A 648 -3.57 -0.19 26.79
CA ASP A 648 -2.17 -0.10 27.25
C ASP A 648 -2.04 -0.50 28.73
N ALA A 649 -3.01 -0.11 29.56
CA ALA A 649 -3.05 -0.52 30.97
C ALA A 649 -3.21 -2.05 31.13
N GLN A 650 -4.09 -2.66 30.33
CA GLN A 650 -4.30 -4.11 30.32
C GLN A 650 -3.06 -4.86 29.81
N ALA A 651 -2.39 -4.33 28.79
CA ALA A 651 -1.13 -4.86 28.31
C ALA A 651 -0.05 -4.83 29.40
N LEU A 652 0.10 -3.73 30.15
CA LEU A 652 1.04 -3.68 31.28
C LEU A 652 0.66 -4.65 32.42
N ALA A 653 -0.64 -4.90 32.64
CA ALA A 653 -1.05 -5.94 33.57
C ALA A 653 -0.62 -7.34 33.10
N GLY A 654 -0.72 -7.63 31.81
CA GLY A 654 -0.20 -8.86 31.20
C GLY A 654 1.33 -8.97 31.31
N PHE A 655 2.04 -7.88 31.03
CA PHE A 655 3.50 -7.79 31.18
C PHE A 655 3.92 -8.13 32.62
N ARG A 656 3.31 -7.47 33.61
CA ARG A 656 3.56 -7.69 35.03
C ARG A 656 3.30 -9.14 35.42
N ALA A 657 2.15 -9.68 35.01
CA ALA A 657 1.73 -11.03 35.38
C ALA A 657 2.76 -12.06 34.93
N LEU A 658 3.19 -12.03 33.67
CA LEU A 658 4.17 -13.00 33.20
C LEU A 658 5.55 -12.82 33.87
N ALA A 659 5.98 -11.57 34.05
CA ALA A 659 7.24 -11.28 34.72
C ALA A 659 7.29 -11.80 36.18
N GLN A 660 6.21 -11.63 36.94
CA GLN A 660 6.17 -12.00 38.36
C GLN A 660 5.77 -13.46 38.61
N CYS A 661 4.97 -14.05 37.73
CA CYS A 661 4.59 -15.46 37.83
C CYS A 661 5.69 -16.37 37.31
N GLU A 662 6.22 -16.09 36.12
CA GLU A 662 7.06 -17.03 35.37
C GLU A 662 8.51 -16.56 35.22
N GLY A 663 8.85 -15.34 35.68
CA GLY A 663 10.21 -14.80 35.54
C GLY A 663 10.60 -14.51 34.08
N ILE A 664 9.62 -14.33 33.20
CA ILE A 664 9.82 -14.05 31.78
C ILE A 664 9.40 -12.61 31.52
N ILE A 665 10.29 -11.80 30.94
CA ILE A 665 10.01 -10.41 30.54
C ILE A 665 9.47 -10.44 29.10
N PRO A 666 8.14 -10.31 28.87
CA PRO A 666 7.58 -10.39 27.53
C PRO A 666 7.75 -9.07 26.77
N ALA A 667 7.73 -9.13 25.44
CA ALA A 667 7.52 -7.93 24.65
C ALA A 667 6.15 -7.30 24.94
N LEU A 668 6.01 -5.98 24.82
CA LEU A 668 4.74 -5.29 25.01
C LEU A 668 3.67 -5.77 24.02
N GLU A 669 4.06 -6.14 22.79
CA GLU A 669 3.19 -6.80 21.81
C GLU A 669 2.57 -8.08 22.42
N SER A 670 3.43 -9.01 22.88
CA SER A 670 3.01 -10.28 23.49
C SER A 670 2.18 -10.07 24.76
N SER A 671 2.40 -8.96 25.48
CA SER A 671 1.69 -8.61 26.71
C SER A 671 0.19 -8.37 26.50
N HIS A 672 -0.21 -7.93 25.31
CA HIS A 672 -1.63 -7.86 24.93
C HIS A 672 -2.23 -9.27 24.86
N ALA A 673 -1.55 -10.20 24.18
CA ALA A 673 -1.99 -11.59 24.08
C ALA A 673 -1.99 -12.30 25.44
N ILE A 674 -1.04 -11.99 26.33
CA ILE A 674 -1.03 -12.50 27.71
C ILE A 674 -2.31 -12.06 28.44
N HIS A 675 -2.67 -10.78 28.36
CA HIS A 675 -3.92 -10.29 28.95
C HIS A 675 -5.14 -11.02 28.39
N GLY A 676 -5.27 -11.11 27.06
CA GLY A 676 -6.39 -11.82 26.43
C GLY A 676 -6.47 -13.31 26.78
N ALA A 677 -5.32 -13.98 26.89
CA ALA A 677 -5.25 -15.38 27.32
C ALA A 677 -5.69 -15.56 28.78
N MET A 678 -5.32 -14.64 29.66
CA MET A 678 -5.77 -14.64 31.06
C MET A 678 -7.28 -14.45 31.17
N GLU A 679 -7.87 -13.49 30.42
CA GLU A 679 -9.32 -13.28 30.42
C GLU A 679 -10.07 -14.48 29.84
N LEU A 680 -9.59 -15.04 28.72
CA LEU A 680 -10.18 -16.24 28.13
C LEU A 680 -10.11 -17.43 29.12
N ALA A 681 -8.96 -17.65 29.77
CA ALA A 681 -8.79 -18.74 30.73
C ALA A 681 -9.79 -18.67 31.89
N LYS A 682 -10.12 -17.48 32.40
CA LYS A 682 -11.13 -17.29 33.47
C LYS A 682 -12.53 -17.79 33.07
N THR A 683 -12.85 -17.72 31.78
CA THR A 683 -14.16 -18.18 31.24
C THR A 683 -14.20 -19.67 30.92
N MET A 684 -13.03 -20.33 30.97
CA MET A 684 -12.84 -21.72 30.58
C MET A 684 -12.72 -22.64 31.81
N LYS A 685 -12.95 -23.94 31.61
CA LYS A 685 -12.91 -24.93 32.68
C LYS A 685 -11.47 -25.32 32.98
N LYS A 686 -11.20 -25.64 34.25
CA LYS A 686 -9.94 -26.28 34.65
C LYS A 686 -9.72 -27.55 33.83
N GLY A 687 -8.50 -27.75 33.32
CA GLY A 687 -8.12 -28.87 32.47
C GLY A 687 -8.29 -28.63 30.96
N GLU A 688 -9.00 -27.58 30.55
CA GLU A 688 -8.91 -27.04 29.19
C GLU A 688 -7.56 -26.31 29.01
N ASN A 689 -7.10 -26.16 27.76
CA ASN A 689 -5.74 -25.74 27.44
C ASN A 689 -5.74 -24.62 26.42
N ILE A 690 -5.07 -23.53 26.77
CA ILE A 690 -4.82 -22.38 25.91
C ILE A 690 -3.34 -22.36 25.56
N VAL A 691 -2.99 -22.28 24.28
CA VAL A 691 -1.60 -21.96 23.88
C VAL A 691 -1.51 -20.49 23.51
N LEU A 692 -0.69 -19.76 24.25
CA LEU A 692 -0.34 -18.38 24.01
C LEU A 692 0.95 -18.31 23.17
N ASN A 693 0.89 -17.61 22.03
CA ASN A 693 2.08 -17.28 21.25
C ASN A 693 2.86 -16.13 21.92
N LEU A 694 3.96 -16.45 22.59
CA LEU A 694 4.85 -15.46 23.19
C LEU A 694 5.81 -14.92 22.12
N SER A 695 5.29 -14.01 21.30
CA SER A 695 5.86 -13.60 20.01
C SER A 695 7.27 -12.99 20.03
N GLY A 696 7.75 -12.56 21.20
CA GLY A 696 9.02 -11.85 21.38
C GLY A 696 9.31 -11.49 22.84
N ARG A 697 10.58 -11.22 23.14
CA ARG A 697 11.08 -10.81 24.47
C ARG A 697 11.08 -9.30 24.68
N GLY A 698 10.95 -8.89 25.93
CA GLY A 698 10.74 -7.50 26.35
C GLY A 698 11.97 -6.67 26.62
N ASP A 699 13.19 -7.14 26.30
CA ASP A 699 14.42 -6.36 26.54
C ASP A 699 14.34 -4.96 25.92
N LYS A 700 13.74 -4.85 24.74
CA LYS A 700 13.54 -3.58 24.02
C LYS A 700 12.54 -2.64 24.71
N ASP A 701 11.66 -3.18 25.54
CA ASP A 701 10.52 -2.47 26.09
C ASP A 701 10.74 -2.00 27.53
N VAL A 702 11.79 -2.48 28.22
CA VAL A 702 12.04 -2.16 29.64
C VAL A 702 12.08 -0.65 29.90
N GLN A 703 12.75 0.12 29.02
CA GLN A 703 12.78 1.58 29.14
C GLN A 703 11.40 2.19 28.94
N SER A 704 10.67 1.77 27.91
CA SER A 704 9.32 2.27 27.62
C SER A 704 8.35 1.96 28.77
N VAL A 705 8.46 0.78 29.38
CA VAL A 705 7.69 0.40 30.57
C VAL A 705 8.05 1.30 31.75
N ALA A 706 9.34 1.56 31.99
CA ALA A 706 9.77 2.46 33.06
C ALA A 706 9.23 3.89 32.87
N ASP A 707 9.19 4.38 31.64
CA ASP A 707 8.72 5.72 31.29
C ASP A 707 7.19 5.85 31.40
N GLU A 708 6.44 4.80 31.06
CA GLU A 708 4.96 4.80 31.06
C GLU A 708 4.34 4.38 32.41
N LEU A 709 5.08 3.66 33.24
CA LEU A 709 4.62 3.20 34.56
C LEU A 709 4.11 4.32 35.48
N PRO A 710 4.75 5.51 35.57
CA PRO A 710 4.21 6.63 36.34
C PRO A 710 2.77 7.03 35.93
N ARG A 711 2.41 6.86 34.66
CA ARG A 711 1.07 7.19 34.12
C ARG A 711 0.09 6.03 34.25
N LEU A 712 0.48 4.83 33.85
CA LEU A 712 -0.41 3.68 33.74
C LEU A 712 -0.40 2.77 34.98
N GLY A 713 0.71 2.73 35.72
CA GLY A 713 0.89 1.95 36.93
C GLY A 713 -0.20 2.16 37.98
N PRO A 714 -0.59 3.41 38.31
CA PRO A 714 -1.69 3.68 39.24
C PRO A 714 -3.03 3.04 38.83
N LYS A 715 -3.30 2.90 37.51
CA LYS A 715 -4.55 2.29 37.00
C LYS A 715 -4.62 0.77 37.24
N ILE A 716 -3.48 0.12 37.39
CA ILE A 716 -3.37 -1.35 37.54
C ILE A 716 -2.75 -1.77 38.88
N GLY A 717 -2.54 -0.81 39.78
CA GLY A 717 -1.88 -1.03 41.06
C GLY A 717 -0.45 -1.57 40.91
N TRP A 718 0.32 -1.05 39.95
CA TRP A 718 1.72 -1.42 39.73
C TRP A 718 2.62 -0.21 39.82
N ASP A 719 3.36 -0.08 40.91
CA ASP A 719 4.30 1.01 41.12
C ASP A 719 5.70 0.45 41.34
N LEU A 720 6.61 0.77 40.42
CA LEU A 720 8.03 0.42 40.50
C LEU A 720 8.92 1.66 40.60
N ARG A 721 8.34 2.84 40.90
CA ARG A 721 9.13 4.06 41.06
C ARG A 721 10.20 3.82 42.14
N PHE A 722 11.44 3.99 41.73
CA PHE A 722 12.59 4.16 42.61
C PHE A 722 12.64 5.60 43.11
#